data_AF-A0A544Z6I5-F1
#
_entry.id   AF-A0A544Z6I5-F1
#
_cell.length_a   1.000
_cell.length_b   1.000
_cell.length_c   1.000
_cell.angle_alpha   90.00
_cell.angle_beta   90.00
_cell.angle_gamma   90.00
#
_symmetry.space_group_name_H-M   'P 1'
#
loop_
_entity.id
_entity.type
_entity.pdbx_description
1 polymer ?
#
loop_
_entity_poly.entity_id
_entity_poly.type
_entity_poly.pdbx_seq_one_letter_code
_entity_poly.pdbx_strand_id
1 'polypeptide(L)'
;MAPDDAGEPGDDEDTRPYPRIGDPDLGDPDLRGDVWAPRPGSDAGGGPEPDARRDRGPRTGRRPYAAPYGTGPSGTGEPRHSRSGGRSPEDPGEPGDAGATGPPGRADAPTTWHGEGARSAGETAQESTAQDEGRRRRIVNRPDKLVASGPPRRRRAQIPRENPDGPGAPEIDTPTPGPLREHDADEHDPGERGEHVWAHTPPEPASRHGVGEPSGIRMSPEIPVEPEHDDEPVEPVEPVERIGRPPGGRPARPDVLVAVGPSRGSGGRRHRRVLPVRRFPPRLPRMVAPAVIAVVLVAAAVLGVAVVRWAGGPSTAGLRLAAGDGQSGDAAFSAPGLPGNGSSQVLNAFAAAGATVVAAGSDTTSPLARPLFLVSADGGAHWQTGRVADAPGYESSPGAVGRVAGGDGRWLAVGTDAPGSAGPAARGMWTSSDGRSWTAVDPARLTAFWSQDRITDVARTATGFLAVGATTLRDGTAGPVAWVSPDGVGWTRVDTDQIGTPDKVRAMRAVAARGDRVVALADPGSGDSISVVLRSDDGGRTWLRTAAALADVRAEPGALAVTGKGFVLVPTRQKSDGGEVRVYCSPEGADWTQCGTIGPLGAEGTGVRGLAASAAGVAAVAESAWERYAVYTSQDGRKWTRSADLGGIPGTLRGLAITDAGVLVAGGDKRGPGDVENLPVLITAGKGEAAHTVPLKEIAGLNRLARDTADVAAASGTFVAVGAANGDAAIWTSGNNGANWKDAAFPDLLGGPGRQALSGVAHGPRGWLAVGSTTTDPAVTRPLLVTSADGKSWRPGPAIEVPAGHFLLAPGVVAAGPKGYVLAGEDRSATGTLPALWFSPDLKRFTRSAPGSMPAGGAGVRLYDVTATPGGFVAVGGSGTADRETGVVWVSTDGLNWNARGRVLPPDTTSAGLRHVVATKAGVVVAGTAMTEDGPRPFSALSTDDGASWEYGTLPADAAASVLDLTATGRGLVAVGSHRSPAGGGEADSAAWVSEDGVDWSRQTLTQDGLGGQGTQWLGAVAVSGDRVVAIGRSAGYADDHLTIWRSTVTER
;
A
#
# COMPACT_ATOMS: atom_id res chain seq x y z
N MET A 1 12.89 -37.27 44.39
CA MET A 1 11.81 -37.48 45.37
C MET A 1 12.09 -36.56 46.55
N ALA A 2 11.08 -35.83 47.01
CA ALA A 2 10.96 -35.34 48.39
C ALA A 2 10.46 -36.54 49.27
N PRO A 3 10.19 -36.45 50.60
CA PRO A 3 9.91 -35.21 51.37
C PRO A 3 10.30 -35.22 52.89
N ASP A 4 9.82 -34.19 53.63
CA ASP A 4 9.40 -34.13 55.07
C ASP A 4 10.41 -34.49 56.22
N ASP A 5 10.35 -33.98 57.48
CA ASP A 5 9.50 -32.96 58.16
C ASP A 5 10.18 -32.33 59.44
N ALA A 6 9.57 -31.25 59.97
CA ALA A 6 9.47 -30.79 61.38
C ALA A 6 10.69 -30.45 62.32
N GLY A 7 10.74 -29.18 62.80
CA GLY A 7 10.62 -28.86 64.26
C GLY A 7 11.79 -28.29 65.11
N GLU A 8 11.82 -26.95 65.32
CA GLU A 8 12.28 -26.17 66.53
C GLU A 8 13.71 -26.36 67.16
N PRO A 9 14.18 -25.52 68.12
CA PRO A 9 14.18 -24.03 68.20
C PRO A 9 15.55 -23.41 68.68
N GLY A 10 15.66 -22.07 68.77
CA GLY A 10 16.60 -21.38 69.71
C GLY A 10 17.47 -20.20 69.19
N ASP A 11 16.97 -18.96 69.36
CA ASP A 11 17.66 -17.71 69.85
C ASP A 11 18.92 -17.16 69.08
N ASP A 12 19.59 -16.02 69.36
CA ASP A 12 19.47 -14.89 70.33
C ASP A 12 20.14 -13.58 69.78
N GLU A 13 20.12 -12.46 70.55
CA GLU A 13 20.74 -11.10 70.43
C GLU A 13 20.32 -10.18 69.22
N ASP A 14 19.82 -8.92 69.29
CA ASP A 14 19.96 -7.64 70.08
C ASP A 14 21.03 -6.62 69.57
N THR A 15 20.91 -5.26 69.62
CA THR A 15 19.78 -4.29 69.49
C THR A 15 20.23 -2.84 69.11
N ARG A 16 19.59 -2.22 68.08
CA ARG A 16 19.33 -0.75 67.88
C ARG A 16 20.56 0.23 67.70
N PRO A 17 20.49 1.59 67.90
CA PRO A 17 20.62 2.56 66.77
C PRO A 17 21.51 3.82 67.02
N TYR A 18 21.24 4.95 66.32
CA TYR A 18 21.73 6.36 66.44
C TYR A 18 22.87 6.83 65.49
N PRO A 19 23.13 8.16 65.30
CA PRO A 19 22.38 9.40 65.62
C PRO A 19 22.18 10.37 64.41
N ARG A 20 21.85 11.64 64.70
CA ARG A 20 21.71 12.80 63.77
C ARG A 20 22.39 14.03 64.37
N ILE A 21 22.86 14.99 63.55
CA ILE A 21 23.28 16.38 63.89
C ILE A 21 24.63 16.52 64.64
N GLY A 22 25.46 17.50 64.21
CA GLY A 22 26.61 18.01 64.97
C GLY A 22 27.65 18.71 64.08
N ASP A 23 27.95 19.98 64.35
CA ASP A 23 28.95 20.82 63.68
C ASP A 23 29.85 21.47 64.75
N PRO A 24 31.17 21.60 64.54
CA PRO A 24 31.88 22.74 65.13
C PRO A 24 33.04 23.34 64.29
N ASP A 25 33.16 24.67 64.35
CA ASP A 25 34.33 25.45 63.94
C ASP A 25 35.63 25.08 64.69
N LEU A 26 36.79 25.28 64.04
CA LEU A 26 37.83 26.29 64.42
C LEU A 26 39.20 26.03 63.74
N GLY A 27 39.82 27.08 63.17
CA GLY A 27 41.29 27.17 63.02
C GLY A 27 41.85 27.46 61.60
N ASP A 28 42.06 28.75 61.29
CA ASP A 28 42.96 29.26 60.23
C ASP A 28 44.24 29.80 60.90
N PRO A 29 45.46 29.62 60.33
CA PRO A 29 46.03 30.68 59.47
C PRO A 29 46.86 30.15 58.26
N ASP A 30 46.82 30.84 57.10
CA ASP A 30 47.64 32.05 56.86
C ASP A 30 47.64 32.55 55.37
N LEU A 31 46.99 33.70 55.14
CA LEU A 31 47.24 34.80 54.18
C LEU A 31 47.97 34.60 52.82
N ARG A 32 47.31 35.07 51.72
CA ARG A 32 47.71 36.29 50.95
C ARG A 32 46.81 36.64 49.73
N GLY A 33 46.23 37.86 49.73
CA GLY A 33 45.77 38.67 48.56
C GLY A 33 44.60 38.14 47.68
N ASP A 34 43.64 38.93 47.19
CA ASP A 34 43.34 40.38 47.32
C ASP A 34 41.81 40.64 47.30
N VAL A 35 41.39 41.87 47.65
CA VAL A 35 40.05 42.24 48.18
C VAL A 35 39.69 43.69 47.72
N TRP A 36 38.47 44.13 47.38
CA TRP A 36 37.07 43.63 47.53
C TRP A 36 36.10 44.16 46.42
N ALA A 37 34.78 43.92 46.56
CA ALA A 37 33.67 44.67 45.92
C ALA A 37 33.08 45.73 46.91
N PRO A 38 32.08 46.59 46.58
CA PRO A 38 30.68 46.25 47.00
C PRO A 38 29.45 47.00 46.36
N ARG A 39 28.34 46.26 46.15
CA ARG A 39 26.91 46.57 46.49
C ARG A 39 26.14 47.81 45.89
N PRO A 40 24.79 47.90 46.05
CA PRO A 40 23.90 48.68 45.15
C PRO A 40 23.14 49.88 45.79
N GLY A 41 22.34 50.60 44.98
CA GLY A 41 21.39 51.65 45.39
C GLY A 41 20.35 51.98 44.30
N SER A 42 19.32 52.78 44.62
CA SER A 42 18.19 53.19 43.76
C SER A 42 18.24 54.67 43.34
N ASP A 43 17.41 55.08 42.35
CA ASP A 43 16.40 56.16 42.48
C ASP A 43 15.76 56.53 41.10
N ALA A 44 14.81 57.49 41.07
CA ALA A 44 13.91 57.71 39.93
C ALA A 44 13.63 59.20 39.58
N GLY A 45 13.28 59.47 38.31
CA GLY A 45 12.87 60.77 37.76
C GLY A 45 13.46 61.05 36.35
N GLY A 46 12.87 61.86 35.46
CA GLY A 46 11.59 62.58 35.57
C GLY A 46 11.27 63.59 34.44
N GLY A 47 11.28 63.19 33.15
CA GLY A 47 10.87 64.04 32.00
C GLY A 47 11.90 65.12 31.56
N PRO A 48 11.61 65.97 30.55
CA PRO A 48 10.42 66.06 29.68
C PRO A 48 10.71 65.98 28.15
N GLU A 49 9.66 66.07 27.33
CA GLU A 49 9.67 66.38 25.87
C GLU A 49 9.92 67.90 25.62
N PRO A 50 10.31 68.41 24.40
CA PRO A 50 9.45 68.34 23.19
C PRO A 50 10.09 68.41 21.77
N ASP A 51 9.22 68.22 20.77
CA ASP A 51 9.15 68.83 19.41
C ASP A 51 10.18 68.56 18.27
N ALA A 52 9.73 67.69 17.35
CA ALA A 52 9.47 67.97 15.92
C ALA A 52 10.59 68.27 14.89
N ARG A 53 10.66 67.42 13.85
CA ARG A 53 10.13 67.75 12.49
C ARG A 53 10.03 66.52 11.56
N ARG A 54 9.38 66.72 10.40
CA ARG A 54 9.08 65.73 9.32
C ARG A 54 10.30 65.58 8.36
N ASP A 55 10.41 64.67 7.38
CA ASP A 55 9.36 64.06 6.54
C ASP A 55 9.70 62.69 5.88
N ARG A 56 8.64 62.03 5.43
CA ARG A 56 8.45 60.82 4.56
C ARG A 56 9.62 60.07 3.89
N GLY A 57 9.53 58.73 3.91
CA GLY A 57 10.08 57.85 2.86
C GLY A 57 10.00 56.33 3.17
N PRO A 58 9.05 55.55 2.63
CA PRO A 58 8.93 54.12 2.94
C PRO A 58 9.86 53.24 2.08
N ARG A 59 10.46 52.20 2.69
CA ARG A 59 11.13 51.09 1.99
C ARG A 59 10.38 49.77 2.20
N THR A 60 10.31 48.97 1.15
CA THR A 60 9.46 47.79 1.03
C THR A 60 10.18 46.50 1.47
N GLY A 61 9.75 45.92 2.59
CA GLY A 61 10.15 44.56 2.98
C GLY A 61 9.26 43.51 2.31
N ARG A 62 9.82 42.66 1.43
CA ARG A 62 9.10 41.53 0.83
C ARG A 62 9.11 40.31 1.77
N ARG A 63 7.93 39.72 1.96
CA ARG A 63 7.76 38.36 2.51
C ARG A 63 8.06 37.30 1.42
N PRO A 64 8.50 36.10 1.81
CA PRO A 64 8.26 34.89 1.05
C PRO A 64 7.54 33.82 1.91
N TYR A 65 6.27 33.56 1.61
CA TYR A 65 5.62 32.27 1.80
C TYR A 65 4.53 32.17 0.74
N ALA A 66 4.53 31.11 -0.05
CA ALA A 66 3.61 30.92 -1.17
C ALA A 66 3.03 29.51 -1.12
N ALA A 67 1.72 29.40 -1.37
CA ALA A 67 1.00 28.13 -1.43
C ALA A 67 0.52 27.86 -2.87
N PRO A 68 0.84 26.70 -3.48
CA PRO A 68 0.22 26.23 -4.70
C PRO A 68 -1.09 25.48 -4.40
N TYR A 69 -2.10 25.42 -5.27
CA TYR A 69 -2.43 26.25 -6.44
C TYR A 69 -3.95 26.23 -6.59
N GLY A 70 -4.57 27.34 -7.00
CA GLY A 70 -5.98 27.40 -7.40
C GLY A 70 -6.11 27.78 -8.88
N THR A 71 -6.77 26.96 -9.68
CA THR A 71 -6.95 27.18 -11.13
C THR A 71 -8.30 27.84 -11.41
N GLY A 72 -8.29 29.14 -11.72
CA GLY A 72 -9.45 29.85 -12.30
C GLY A 72 -9.44 29.78 -13.84
N PRO A 73 -10.61 29.85 -14.50
CA PRO A 73 -10.71 29.80 -15.96
C PRO A 73 -10.56 31.18 -16.63
N SER A 74 -10.18 31.19 -17.91
CA SER A 74 -10.15 32.38 -18.78
C SER A 74 -11.24 32.33 -19.85
N GLY A 75 -12.07 33.38 -19.95
CA GLY A 75 -12.91 33.64 -21.13
C GLY A 75 -12.11 34.32 -22.27
N THR A 76 -12.72 34.92 -23.30
CA THR A 76 -14.14 35.29 -23.55
C THR A 76 -14.41 35.43 -25.06
N GLY A 77 -15.66 35.22 -25.53
CA GLY A 77 -16.07 35.55 -26.90
C GLY A 77 -17.56 35.30 -27.20
N GLU A 78 -18.33 36.36 -27.44
CA GLU A 78 -19.81 36.41 -27.55
C GLU A 78 -20.23 37.37 -28.72
N PRO A 79 -21.52 37.56 -29.08
CA PRO A 79 -22.59 36.60 -29.45
C PRO A 79 -23.37 37.08 -30.71
N ARG A 80 -24.54 36.48 -31.08
CA ARG A 80 -25.77 37.20 -31.56
C ARG A 80 -26.98 36.29 -31.97
N HIS A 81 -28.12 36.57 -31.34
CA HIS A 81 -29.57 36.47 -31.75
C HIS A 81 -30.07 35.46 -32.82
N SER A 82 -31.24 34.82 -32.64
CA SER A 82 -32.57 35.48 -32.76
C SER A 82 -33.77 34.72 -32.12
N ARG A 83 -34.96 35.37 -32.09
CA ARG A 83 -36.28 34.87 -31.58
C ARG A 83 -37.05 34.06 -32.67
N SER A 84 -38.28 33.53 -32.55
CA SER A 84 -39.43 33.73 -31.62
C SER A 84 -40.57 32.67 -31.76
N GLY A 85 -41.35 32.44 -30.68
CA GLY A 85 -42.75 31.93 -30.71
C GLY A 85 -42.97 30.41 -30.43
N GLY A 86 -44.12 29.94 -29.92
CA GLY A 86 -45.25 30.65 -29.29
C GLY A 86 -46.61 29.89 -29.27
N ARG A 87 -47.34 29.96 -28.13
CA ARG A 87 -48.74 29.54 -27.83
C ARG A 87 -49.05 28.11 -27.31
N SER A 88 -49.84 28.10 -26.23
CA SER A 88 -50.76 27.05 -25.71
C SER A 88 -52.21 27.33 -26.22
N PRO A 89 -53.34 26.77 -25.71
CA PRO A 89 -53.60 25.85 -24.57
C PRO A 89 -54.58 24.68 -24.89
N GLU A 90 -54.95 23.84 -23.90
CA GLU A 90 -56.33 23.71 -23.35
C GLU A 90 -56.47 22.58 -22.28
N ASP A 91 -57.50 22.73 -21.45
CA ASP A 91 -58.03 21.96 -20.29
C ASP A 91 -59.57 22.23 -20.29
N PRO A 92 -60.53 21.54 -19.60
CA PRO A 92 -60.43 20.78 -18.33
C PRO A 92 -61.32 19.51 -18.20
N GLY A 93 -61.43 18.91 -16.99
CA GLY A 93 -62.52 17.95 -16.69
C GLY A 93 -62.47 17.12 -15.38
N GLU A 94 -62.77 17.73 -14.23
CA GLU A 94 -63.34 17.06 -13.02
C GLU A 94 -64.90 17.19 -13.03
N PRO A 95 -65.73 16.63 -12.09
CA PRO A 95 -65.43 15.96 -10.81
C PRO A 95 -66.20 14.63 -10.55
N GLY A 96 -66.12 14.05 -9.34
CA GLY A 96 -67.07 13.03 -8.83
C GLY A 96 -66.67 12.37 -7.49
N ASP A 97 -67.45 12.57 -6.42
CA ASP A 97 -67.07 12.29 -5.01
C ASP A 97 -68.01 11.28 -4.29
N ALA A 98 -67.61 10.87 -3.07
CA ALA A 98 -68.39 10.39 -1.91
C ALA A 98 -68.51 8.86 -1.57
N GLY A 99 -68.35 8.56 -0.27
CA GLY A 99 -68.76 7.32 0.44
C GLY A 99 -67.63 6.34 0.82
N ALA A 100 -67.04 6.24 2.02
CA ALA A 100 -67.29 6.63 3.43
C ALA A 100 -67.69 5.47 4.39
N THR A 101 -66.82 5.20 5.39
CA THR A 101 -66.94 4.34 6.62
C THR A 101 -67.25 2.81 6.44
N GLY A 102 -66.83 1.87 7.31
CA GLY A 102 -66.10 1.90 8.60
C GLY A 102 -65.44 0.53 9.00
N PRO A 103 -64.97 0.34 10.26
CA PRO A 103 -64.10 -0.78 10.74
C PRO A 103 -64.86 -2.06 11.21
N PRO A 104 -64.24 -3.17 11.73
CA PRO A 104 -62.83 -3.50 12.08
C PRO A 104 -62.30 -4.80 11.38
N GLY A 105 -61.19 -5.50 11.72
CA GLY A 105 -60.04 -5.27 12.63
C GLY A 105 -59.72 -6.46 13.59
N ARG A 106 -58.42 -6.79 13.81
CA ARG A 106 -57.81 -7.96 14.55
C ARG A 106 -58.03 -9.35 13.90
N ALA A 107 -57.19 -10.39 14.08
CA ALA A 107 -55.86 -10.52 14.71
C ALA A 107 -55.08 -11.79 14.21
N ASP A 108 -53.75 -11.75 14.36
CA ASP A 108 -52.74 -12.80 14.63
C ASP A 108 -52.64 -14.13 13.80
N ALA A 109 -51.38 -14.50 13.51
CA ALA A 109 -50.94 -15.87 13.14
C ALA A 109 -50.66 -16.72 14.42
N PRO A 110 -50.28 -18.03 14.34
CA PRO A 110 -48.82 -18.34 14.32
C PRO A 110 -48.39 -19.77 13.81
N THR A 111 -47.06 -19.96 13.59
CA THR A 111 -46.15 -21.12 13.96
C THR A 111 -46.57 -22.62 13.79
N THR A 112 -45.72 -23.68 13.71
CA THR A 112 -44.26 -23.96 13.56
C THR A 112 -44.08 -25.50 13.35
N TRP A 113 -42.85 -25.99 13.09
CA TRP A 113 -42.46 -27.39 13.35
C TRP A 113 -41.27 -27.44 14.34
N HIS A 114 -41.22 -28.46 15.22
CA HIS A 114 -40.29 -28.53 16.37
C HIS A 114 -39.94 -29.98 16.79
N GLY A 115 -38.92 -30.13 17.63
CA GLY A 115 -38.61 -31.32 18.44
C GLY A 115 -37.10 -31.46 18.71
N GLU A 116 -36.59 -31.61 19.93
CA GLU A 116 -37.15 -31.50 21.31
C GLU A 116 -36.08 -30.79 22.19
N GLY A 117 -36.26 -30.43 23.46
CA GLY A 117 -37.31 -30.71 24.44
C GLY A 117 -37.05 -29.89 25.73
N ALA A 118 -37.56 -30.21 26.93
CA ALA A 118 -38.50 -31.27 27.32
C ALA A 118 -39.25 -30.87 28.62
N ARG A 119 -40.35 -31.58 28.94
CA ARG A 119 -41.27 -31.44 30.12
C ARG A 119 -42.23 -30.22 30.00
N SER A 120 -43.54 -30.39 29.76
CA SER A 120 -44.62 -31.00 30.60
C SER A 120 -45.46 -29.89 31.25
N ALA A 121 -46.79 -29.78 31.13
CA ALA A 121 -47.87 -30.57 30.49
C ALA A 121 -49.04 -29.60 30.10
N GLY A 122 -50.13 -29.97 29.39
CA GLY A 122 -50.56 -31.21 28.73
C GLY A 122 -52.03 -31.10 28.23
N GLU A 123 -52.51 -32.08 27.44
CA GLU A 123 -53.92 -32.34 27.04
C GLU A 123 -54.63 -31.27 26.14
N THR A 124 -55.46 -31.57 25.12
CA THR A 124 -55.93 -32.84 24.50
C THR A 124 -56.49 -32.60 23.06
N ALA A 125 -56.39 -33.62 22.18
CA ALA A 125 -57.38 -34.16 21.19
C ALA A 125 -58.40 -33.25 20.40
N GLN A 126 -58.91 -33.56 19.19
CA GLN A 126 -58.72 -34.65 18.18
C GLN A 126 -59.42 -34.25 16.84
N GLU A 127 -58.95 -34.75 15.67
CA GLU A 127 -59.70 -35.10 14.42
C GLU A 127 -60.63 -34.04 13.72
N SER A 128 -61.09 -34.10 12.45
CA SER A 128 -60.86 -34.80 11.16
C SER A 128 -61.70 -34.05 10.06
N THR A 129 -61.83 -34.32 8.74
CA THR A 129 -61.39 -35.35 7.76
C THR A 129 -61.34 -34.76 6.30
N ALA A 130 -60.91 -35.58 5.32
CA ALA A 130 -61.14 -35.68 3.84
C ALA A 130 -62.15 -34.77 3.07
N GLN A 131 -62.19 -34.66 1.71
CA GLN A 131 -61.99 -35.59 0.53
C GLN A 131 -61.53 -34.79 -0.74
N ASP A 132 -61.11 -35.24 -1.95
CA ASP A 132 -60.81 -36.49 -2.75
C ASP A 132 -61.32 -36.26 -4.24
N GLU A 133 -61.04 -36.94 -5.38
CA GLU A 133 -59.97 -37.85 -5.90
C GLU A 133 -58.68 -37.04 -6.34
N GLY A 134 -57.87 -37.27 -7.43
CA GLY A 134 -57.95 -38.24 -8.55
C GLY A 134 -56.92 -38.27 -9.69
N ARG A 135 -57.42 -38.27 -10.94
CA ARG A 135 -57.06 -39.31 -11.93
C ARG A 135 -56.19 -38.93 -13.15
N ARG A 136 -55.09 -39.68 -13.25
CA ARG A 136 -54.56 -40.43 -14.43
C ARG A 136 -53.96 -39.69 -15.65
N ARG A 137 -52.99 -40.40 -16.26
CA ARG A 137 -52.11 -40.00 -17.38
C ARG A 137 -52.77 -40.15 -18.78
N ARG A 138 -52.34 -39.31 -19.74
CA ARG A 138 -52.12 -39.72 -21.16
C ARG A 138 -51.01 -38.87 -21.80
N ILE A 139 -50.50 -39.29 -22.96
CA ILE A 139 -49.37 -38.71 -23.72
C ILE A 139 -49.81 -38.57 -25.19
N VAL A 140 -49.34 -37.55 -25.95
CA VAL A 140 -48.86 -37.61 -27.36
C VAL A 140 -48.68 -36.20 -28.05
N ASN A 141 -47.46 -35.94 -28.52
CA ASN A 141 -46.94 -35.19 -29.71
C ASN A 141 -47.37 -33.76 -30.15
N ARG A 142 -46.34 -32.86 -30.20
CA ARG A 142 -45.68 -32.16 -31.37
C ARG A 142 -46.50 -31.39 -32.45
N PRO A 143 -45.92 -30.30 -33.05
CA PRO A 143 -44.85 -30.34 -34.11
C PRO A 143 -43.42 -29.98 -33.60
N ASP A 144 -42.22 -30.27 -34.18
CA ASP A 144 -41.64 -30.41 -35.55
C ASP A 144 -41.33 -29.03 -36.24
N LYS A 145 -40.13 -28.63 -36.77
CA LYS A 145 -38.76 -29.18 -37.10
C LYS A 145 -37.67 -28.07 -36.86
N LEU A 146 -36.31 -28.12 -37.01
CA LEU A 146 -35.26 -28.84 -37.79
C LEU A 146 -35.15 -28.45 -39.29
N VAL A 147 -34.00 -28.24 -39.99
CA VAL A 147 -32.53 -28.60 -39.92
C VAL A 147 -31.71 -27.40 -40.51
N ALA A 148 -30.64 -26.80 -39.94
CA ALA A 148 -29.18 -27.12 -39.75
C ALA A 148 -28.19 -26.92 -40.95
N SER A 149 -26.90 -26.65 -40.63
CA SER A 149 -25.65 -26.57 -41.47
C SER A 149 -25.12 -25.17 -41.96
N GLY A 150 -23.80 -25.08 -42.19
CA GLY A 150 -23.00 -23.95 -42.74
C GLY A 150 -21.73 -24.49 -43.44
N PRO A 151 -20.57 -23.77 -43.66
CA PRO A 151 -20.22 -22.34 -43.49
C PRO A 151 -20.10 -21.56 -44.86
N PRO A 152 -18.99 -21.39 -45.64
CA PRO A 152 -17.51 -21.44 -45.46
C PRO A 152 -16.62 -20.28 -46.06
N ARG A 153 -15.53 -19.89 -45.35
CA ARG A 153 -14.18 -19.44 -45.83
C ARG A 153 -13.94 -18.37 -46.95
N ARG A 154 -13.11 -17.37 -46.57
CA ARG A 154 -11.89 -16.79 -47.27
C ARG A 154 -11.96 -15.71 -48.39
N ARG A 155 -11.13 -14.66 -48.16
CA ARG A 155 -10.20 -13.90 -49.05
C ARG A 155 -10.67 -12.86 -50.09
N ARG A 156 -10.37 -11.59 -49.75
CA ARG A 156 -9.42 -10.65 -50.40
C ARG A 156 -9.74 -10.03 -51.79
N ALA A 157 -10.08 -8.73 -51.73
CA ALA A 157 -9.75 -7.61 -52.65
C ALA A 157 -10.14 -7.66 -54.15
N GLN A 158 -10.87 -6.63 -54.59
CA GLN A 158 -10.39 -5.56 -55.49
C GLN A 158 -11.41 -4.41 -55.62
N ILE A 159 -10.95 -3.24 -56.09
CA ILE A 159 -11.80 -2.10 -56.50
C ILE A 159 -11.70 -1.96 -58.02
N PRO A 160 -12.83 -1.83 -58.73
CA PRO A 160 -12.90 -1.07 -59.98
C PRO A 160 -13.78 0.19 -59.83
N ARG A 161 -13.53 1.18 -60.69
CA ARG A 161 -14.45 2.29 -60.99
C ARG A 161 -15.06 2.05 -62.39
N GLU A 162 -16.21 2.66 -62.68
CA GLU A 162 -16.47 3.57 -63.83
C GLU A 162 -17.95 3.64 -64.28
N ASN A 163 -18.19 4.64 -65.14
CA ASN A 163 -19.45 5.19 -65.66
C ASN A 163 -20.06 4.29 -66.79
N PRO A 164 -21.17 4.62 -67.53
CA PRO A 164 -21.65 5.97 -67.88
C PRO A 164 -23.19 6.21 -68.04
N ASP A 165 -23.51 7.41 -68.53
CA ASP A 165 -24.67 7.85 -69.34
C ASP A 165 -26.08 8.09 -68.75
N GLY A 166 -26.77 9.06 -69.35
CA GLY A 166 -28.15 9.53 -69.11
C GLY A 166 -28.61 10.46 -70.26
N PRO A 167 -29.73 11.20 -70.14
CA PRO A 167 -29.95 12.36 -71.05
C PRO A 167 -30.63 13.60 -70.42
N GLY A 168 -30.29 14.81 -70.89
CA GLY A 168 -31.00 16.07 -70.52
C GLY A 168 -30.24 17.37 -70.86
N ALA A 169 -30.27 17.79 -72.12
CA ALA A 169 -29.60 18.98 -72.70
C ALA A 169 -30.25 20.34 -72.28
N PRO A 170 -29.67 21.54 -72.55
CA PRO A 170 -28.64 21.86 -73.56
C PRO A 170 -27.46 22.76 -73.10
N GLU A 171 -26.77 23.38 -74.07
CA GLU A 171 -25.32 23.62 -74.14
C GLU A 171 -25.01 24.99 -74.79
N ILE A 172 -23.80 25.55 -74.56
CA ILE A 172 -23.02 26.36 -75.53
C ILE A 172 -21.57 26.62 -75.01
N ASP A 173 -20.62 26.35 -75.91
CA ASP A 173 -19.20 26.70 -76.04
C ASP A 173 -18.31 27.16 -74.85
N THR A 174 -17.14 26.51 -74.79
CA THR A 174 -15.89 26.97 -74.14
C THR A 174 -15.05 27.85 -75.08
N PRO A 175 -13.93 28.41 -74.60
CA PRO A 175 -12.67 27.93 -75.19
C PRO A 175 -11.53 27.64 -74.18
N THR A 176 -10.79 26.58 -74.48
CA THR A 176 -9.42 26.20 -74.04
C THR A 176 -8.35 26.97 -74.85
N PRO A 177 -7.00 26.69 -74.78
CA PRO A 177 -6.18 25.85 -73.88
C PRO A 177 -4.93 26.57 -73.28
N GLY A 178 -4.09 25.88 -72.49
CA GLY A 178 -2.69 26.33 -72.25
C GLY A 178 -1.92 25.55 -71.16
N PRO A 179 -0.64 25.14 -71.37
CA PRO A 179 0.18 24.41 -70.38
C PRO A 179 1.52 25.14 -70.02
N LEU A 180 2.51 24.40 -69.47
CA LEU A 180 3.91 24.78 -69.14
C LEU A 180 4.08 25.55 -67.80
N ARG A 181 5.27 25.65 -67.17
CA ARG A 181 6.49 24.80 -67.02
C ARG A 181 7.40 25.46 -65.95
N GLU A 182 8.47 24.80 -65.51
CA GLU A 182 9.53 25.41 -64.68
C GLU A 182 10.17 26.64 -65.36
N HIS A 183 10.39 27.73 -64.60
CA HIS A 183 11.72 28.34 -64.41
C HIS A 183 11.73 29.46 -63.35
N ASP A 184 12.96 29.86 -62.99
CA ASP A 184 13.35 30.79 -61.95
C ASP A 184 13.40 32.26 -62.41
N ALA A 185 13.85 33.11 -61.48
CA ALA A 185 14.55 34.40 -61.65
C ALA A 185 13.79 35.72 -61.37
N ASP A 186 14.32 36.40 -60.35
CA ASP A 186 14.63 37.83 -60.25
C ASP A 186 13.54 38.92 -60.15
N GLU A 187 13.46 39.44 -58.91
CA GLU A 187 13.80 40.84 -58.56
C GLU A 187 12.87 41.98 -59.04
N HIS A 188 12.19 42.65 -58.08
CA HIS A 188 12.35 44.09 -57.77
C HIS A 188 11.55 44.53 -56.53
N ASP A 189 12.11 45.47 -55.75
CA ASP A 189 11.46 46.23 -54.66
C ASP A 189 10.91 47.58 -55.21
N PRO A 190 9.86 48.19 -54.62
CA PRO A 190 10.11 49.37 -53.76
C PRO A 190 9.06 49.64 -52.64
N GLY A 191 9.48 50.22 -51.50
CA GLY A 191 8.54 51.03 -50.68
C GLY A 191 8.92 51.43 -49.23
N GLU A 192 9.75 52.47 -49.05
CA GLU A 192 10.12 52.99 -47.71
C GLU A 192 9.06 53.86 -47.01
N ARG A 193 8.95 53.72 -45.67
CA ARG A 193 9.39 54.74 -44.66
C ARG A 193 9.00 54.36 -43.21
N GLY A 194 9.87 54.49 -42.20
CA GLY A 194 11.30 54.86 -42.25
C GLY A 194 11.96 54.93 -40.86
N GLU A 195 13.31 54.86 -40.86
CA GLU A 195 14.23 55.03 -39.70
C GLU A 195 14.20 53.93 -38.60
N HIS A 196 15.19 53.76 -37.69
CA HIS A 196 16.41 54.54 -37.45
C HIS A 196 17.66 53.67 -37.10
N VAL A 197 18.57 53.53 -38.07
CA VAL A 197 20.06 53.56 -37.95
C VAL A 197 20.80 52.67 -36.92
N TRP A 198 21.38 51.58 -37.46
CA TRP A 198 22.76 51.04 -37.31
C TRP A 198 23.39 50.63 -35.95
N ALA A 199 24.21 49.57 -36.04
CA ALA A 199 25.06 49.02 -34.98
C ALA A 199 26.55 49.04 -35.38
N HIS A 200 27.46 48.80 -34.43
CA HIS A 200 28.86 48.39 -34.69
C HIS A 200 29.41 47.44 -33.60
N THR A 201 30.52 46.78 -33.92
CA THR A 201 30.97 45.49 -33.33
C THR A 201 32.31 45.65 -32.54
N PRO A 202 33.07 44.55 -32.25
CA PRO A 202 33.34 43.94 -30.93
C PRO A 202 34.52 44.57 -30.14
N PRO A 203 35.04 43.94 -29.05
CA PRO A 203 36.20 43.04 -29.23
C PRO A 203 36.39 41.87 -28.21
N GLU A 204 37.27 40.94 -28.60
CA GLU A 204 38.09 40.02 -27.78
C GLU A 204 39.59 40.43 -27.94
N PRO A 205 40.61 39.88 -27.22
CA PRO A 205 40.68 39.23 -25.90
C PRO A 205 41.94 39.68 -25.05
N ALA A 206 42.29 38.91 -23.99
CA ALA A 206 43.67 38.65 -23.45
C ALA A 206 44.36 39.52 -22.34
N SER A 207 44.33 39.02 -21.08
CA SER A 207 45.44 38.76 -20.11
C SER A 207 46.48 39.82 -19.64
N ARG A 208 46.73 39.93 -18.30
CA ARG A 208 47.99 39.52 -17.57
C ARG A 208 48.16 40.02 -16.10
N HIS A 209 48.70 39.14 -15.22
CA HIS A 209 49.46 39.32 -13.94
C HIS A 209 48.88 40.19 -12.77
N GLY A 210 49.16 39.92 -11.48
CA GLY A 210 49.94 38.84 -10.82
C GLY A 210 50.15 39.06 -9.29
N VAL A 211 51.09 38.30 -8.68
CA VAL A 211 51.61 38.34 -7.26
C VAL A 211 50.92 37.44 -6.21
N GLY A 212 51.71 36.55 -5.56
CA GLY A 212 51.53 36.15 -4.14
C GLY A 212 51.38 34.66 -3.78
N GLU A 213 52.48 33.94 -3.52
CA GLU A 213 52.52 32.81 -2.55
C GLU A 213 53.03 33.32 -1.18
N PRO A 214 52.84 32.58 -0.06
CA PRO A 214 53.83 31.56 0.33
C PRO A 214 53.26 30.27 0.97
N SER A 215 54.04 29.18 0.86
CA SER A 215 54.25 28.05 1.80
C SER A 215 53.10 27.55 2.73
N GLY A 216 52.79 26.25 2.87
CA GLY A 216 53.44 25.03 2.38
C GLY A 216 54.05 24.18 3.51
N ILE A 217 53.62 22.92 3.66
CA ILE A 217 54.39 21.82 4.25
C ILE A 217 54.22 20.58 3.34
N ARG A 218 55.33 19.96 2.95
CA ARG A 218 55.36 18.59 2.41
C ARG A 218 55.65 17.62 3.54
N MET A 219 55.00 16.46 3.52
CA MET A 219 55.50 15.23 4.16
C MET A 219 55.36 14.08 3.16
N SER A 220 56.46 13.78 2.45
CA SER A 220 56.71 12.41 1.99
C SER A 220 57.33 11.62 3.16
N PRO A 221 57.27 10.29 3.14
CA PRO A 221 58.49 9.60 2.67
C PRO A 221 58.21 8.51 1.64
N GLU A 222 59.24 8.20 0.85
CA GLU A 222 59.26 7.16 -0.17
C GLU A 222 60.21 6.03 0.26
N ILE A 223 59.68 4.81 0.38
CA ILE A 223 60.35 3.48 0.31
C ILE A 223 61.52 3.22 1.33
N PRO A 224 61.90 1.95 1.63
CA PRO A 224 62.50 1.02 0.67
C PRO A 224 61.85 -0.38 0.61
N VAL A 225 62.16 -1.09 -0.48
CA VAL A 225 61.90 -2.52 -0.69
C VAL A 225 63.27 -3.20 -0.84
N GLU A 226 63.50 -4.32 -0.15
CA GLU A 226 64.44 -5.43 -0.45
C GLU A 226 64.70 -6.26 0.84
N PRO A 227 65.14 -7.53 0.77
CA PRO A 227 65.02 -8.51 -0.33
C PRO A 227 64.44 -9.87 0.15
N GLU A 228 64.49 -10.88 -0.71
CA GLU A 228 64.11 -12.29 -0.44
C GLU A 228 65.12 -13.01 0.48
N HIS A 229 64.72 -14.15 1.07
CA HIS A 229 65.58 -15.27 1.51
C HIS A 229 64.80 -16.59 1.45
N ASP A 230 65.42 -17.63 0.92
CA ASP A 230 64.88 -19.00 0.74
C ASP A 230 65.36 -20.00 1.83
N ASP A 231 64.91 -21.26 1.69
CA ASP A 231 65.43 -22.51 2.28
C ASP A 231 65.41 -22.72 3.81
N GLU A 232 65.20 -23.93 4.37
CA GLU A 232 64.44 -25.12 3.93
C GLU A 232 63.88 -25.88 5.21
N PRO A 233 64.16 -27.17 5.57
CA PRO A 233 63.05 -28.13 5.68
C PRO A 233 62.98 -28.97 6.97
N VAL A 234 61.78 -29.42 7.36
CA VAL A 234 61.59 -30.55 8.30
C VAL A 234 60.33 -31.37 7.93
N GLU A 235 60.50 -32.67 7.68
CA GLU A 235 59.42 -33.65 7.46
C GLU A 235 59.11 -34.49 8.77
N PRO A 236 58.77 -35.81 8.76
CA PRO A 236 57.37 -36.21 8.99
C PRO A 236 57.15 -37.28 10.09
N VAL A 237 55.93 -37.37 10.65
CA VAL A 237 55.47 -38.56 11.40
C VAL A 237 53.96 -38.80 11.25
N GLU A 238 53.55 -40.04 10.98
CA GLU A 238 52.14 -40.54 10.98
C GLU A 238 51.86 -41.42 12.24
N PRO A 239 51.02 -42.49 12.23
CA PRO A 239 49.55 -42.60 12.01
C PRO A 239 48.82 -43.17 13.28
N VAL A 240 47.67 -43.88 13.09
CA VAL A 240 47.09 -44.93 14.00
C VAL A 240 46.22 -44.41 15.19
N GLU A 241 45.03 -44.94 15.57
CA GLU A 241 44.20 -46.08 15.11
C GLU A 241 42.65 -45.89 15.26
N ARG A 242 41.86 -46.96 15.09
CA ARG A 242 40.38 -47.05 15.08
C ARG A 242 39.88 -48.25 15.91
N ILE A 243 38.97 -48.02 16.87
CA ILE A 243 38.16 -49.05 17.58
C ILE A 243 36.76 -48.45 17.87
N GLY A 244 35.59 -49.13 17.81
CA GLY A 244 35.23 -50.51 17.44
C GLY A 244 33.69 -50.75 17.46
N ARG A 245 33.21 -51.98 17.21
CA ARG A 245 31.81 -52.49 17.25
C ARG A 245 31.85 -54.04 17.39
N PRO A 246 30.75 -54.76 17.68
CA PRO A 246 29.61 -54.52 18.60
C PRO A 246 29.40 -55.71 19.58
N PRO A 247 28.36 -55.69 20.45
CA PRO A 247 27.19 -56.59 20.27
C PRO A 247 25.83 -55.96 20.74
N GLY A 248 24.65 -56.59 20.66
CA GLY A 248 24.25 -57.83 19.95
C GLY A 248 23.47 -58.86 20.79
N GLY A 249 22.12 -58.85 20.81
CA GLY A 249 21.30 -59.91 21.46
C GLY A 249 19.76 -59.80 21.38
N ARG A 250 19.10 -60.95 21.21
CA ARG A 250 17.65 -61.29 21.41
C ARG A 250 17.64 -62.64 22.20
N PRO A 251 16.53 -63.23 22.72
CA PRO A 251 15.10 -63.05 22.35
C PRO A 251 14.10 -63.02 23.55
N ALA A 252 12.78 -62.92 23.28
CA ALA A 252 11.70 -63.75 23.89
C ALA A 252 10.27 -63.26 23.51
N ARG A 253 9.30 -64.16 23.65
CA ARG A 253 7.80 -64.06 23.61
C ARG A 253 7.28 -65.15 24.60
N PRO A 254 6.00 -65.22 25.04
CA PRO A 254 4.77 -65.03 24.23
C PRO A 254 3.48 -64.54 24.98
N ASP A 255 2.32 -64.72 24.33
CA ASP A 255 0.97 -65.03 24.91
C ASP A 255 0.11 -63.91 25.59
N VAL A 256 -1.25 -63.92 25.61
CA VAL A 256 -2.29 -64.85 25.04
C VAL A 256 -3.71 -64.20 24.91
N LEU A 257 -4.42 -64.41 23.77
CA LEU A 257 -5.89 -64.60 23.51
C LEU A 257 -6.98 -63.59 24.05
N VAL A 258 -8.27 -63.52 23.60
CA VAL A 258 -9.06 -64.21 22.54
C VAL A 258 -10.31 -63.42 22.03
N ALA A 259 -10.88 -63.91 20.92
CA ALA A 259 -12.18 -63.57 20.27
C ALA A 259 -12.17 -62.33 19.34
N VAL A 260 -13.15 -62.08 18.45
CA VAL A 260 -14.42 -62.78 18.09
C VAL A 260 -14.52 -62.91 16.55
N GLY A 261 -15.36 -63.81 15.99
CA GLY A 261 -15.69 -63.77 14.55
C GLY A 261 -16.68 -64.84 14.06
N PRO A 262 -17.49 -64.53 13.02
CA PRO A 262 -17.64 -65.42 11.83
C PRO A 262 -17.92 -64.65 10.50
N SER A 263 -17.93 -65.22 9.28
CA SER A 263 -17.17 -66.33 8.67
C SER A 263 -17.43 -66.38 7.13
N ARG A 264 -16.48 -66.92 6.34
CA ARG A 264 -16.57 -67.34 4.90
C ARG A 264 -16.66 -66.21 3.84
N GLY A 265 -15.96 -66.26 2.70
CA GLY A 265 -14.94 -67.21 2.18
C GLY A 265 -14.84 -67.10 0.64
N SER A 266 -13.77 -67.49 -0.09
CA SER A 266 -12.48 -68.13 0.25
C SER A 266 -11.29 -67.24 -0.23
N GLY A 267 -10.23 -67.56 -1.01
CA GLY A 267 -9.67 -68.77 -1.67
C GLY A 267 -9.24 -68.50 -3.12
N GLY A 268 -8.04 -68.87 -3.63
CA GLY A 268 -6.86 -69.42 -2.94
C GLY A 268 -5.61 -69.61 -3.84
N ARG A 269 -4.53 -68.86 -3.54
CA ARG A 269 -3.07 -69.04 -3.85
C ARG A 269 -2.59 -70.04 -4.95
N ARG A 270 -1.65 -69.60 -5.81
CA ARG A 270 -0.17 -69.86 -5.77
C ARG A 270 0.58 -69.26 -7.00
N HIS A 271 1.91 -69.11 -6.94
CA HIS A 271 2.78 -68.55 -8.00
C HIS A 271 3.74 -69.59 -8.62
N ARG A 272 4.10 -69.45 -9.91
CA ARG A 272 5.50 -69.24 -10.39
C ARG A 272 5.60 -68.93 -11.91
N ARG A 273 6.82 -68.58 -12.36
CA ARG A 273 7.23 -68.17 -13.73
C ARG A 273 7.10 -69.31 -14.78
N VAL A 274 6.97 -68.95 -16.07
CA VAL A 274 7.96 -69.17 -17.19
C VAL A 274 7.29 -68.82 -18.56
N LEU A 275 8.09 -68.58 -19.60
CA LEU A 275 7.73 -68.31 -21.03
C LEU A 275 7.33 -69.65 -21.76
N PRO A 276 7.13 -69.81 -23.11
CA PRO A 276 7.30 -68.88 -24.24
C PRO A 276 6.31 -68.99 -25.48
N VAL A 277 6.29 -67.94 -26.33
CA VAL A 277 6.43 -67.94 -27.83
C VAL A 277 5.58 -68.87 -28.78
N ARG A 278 4.96 -68.25 -29.83
CA ARG A 278 4.42 -68.81 -31.13
C ARG A 278 3.11 -69.65 -31.04
N ARG A 279 2.26 -69.87 -32.08
CA ARG A 279 2.17 -69.43 -33.53
C ARG A 279 0.72 -69.60 -34.07
N PHE A 280 0.30 -68.74 -35.02
CA PHE A 280 -0.45 -68.95 -36.31
C PHE A 280 -1.33 -70.22 -36.60
N PRO A 281 -2.29 -70.19 -37.58
CA PRO A 281 -2.99 -69.07 -38.28
C PRO A 281 -4.53 -69.36 -38.55
N PRO A 282 -5.21 -69.20 -39.74
CA PRO A 282 -6.58 -68.61 -39.77
C PRO A 282 -7.64 -69.37 -40.61
N ARG A 283 -8.80 -68.73 -40.89
CA ARG A 283 -9.52 -68.86 -42.18
C ARG A 283 -10.02 -67.50 -42.70
N LEU A 284 -9.85 -67.29 -44.01
CA LEU A 284 -10.20 -66.12 -44.86
C LEU A 284 -11.48 -66.44 -45.68
N PRO A 285 -12.00 -65.59 -46.60
CA PRO A 285 -11.58 -64.24 -47.06
C PRO A 285 -12.57 -63.15 -46.59
N ARG A 286 -12.93 -62.01 -47.22
CA ARG A 286 -12.75 -61.27 -48.52
C ARG A 286 -13.09 -59.78 -48.20
N MET A 287 -12.87 -58.70 -48.97
CA MET A 287 -11.96 -58.20 -50.03
C MET A 287 -12.34 -56.69 -50.16
N VAL A 288 -11.53 -55.69 -50.58
CA VAL A 288 -10.13 -55.59 -51.04
C VAL A 288 -9.63 -54.14 -50.73
N ALA A 289 -8.36 -53.82 -50.97
CA ALA A 289 -7.82 -52.46 -50.73
C ALA A 289 -8.19 -51.45 -51.84
N PRO A 290 -8.31 -50.14 -51.49
CA PRO A 290 -7.18 -49.24 -51.72
C PRO A 290 -6.72 -48.41 -50.50
N ALA A 291 -7.28 -48.64 -49.30
CA ALA A 291 -6.97 -47.84 -48.10
C ALA A 291 -5.54 -47.99 -47.53
N VAL A 292 -4.81 -49.04 -47.92
CA VAL A 292 -3.60 -49.49 -47.20
C VAL A 292 -2.43 -48.49 -47.28
N ILE A 293 -2.21 -47.80 -48.41
CA ILE A 293 -1.07 -46.87 -48.54
C ILE A 293 -1.26 -45.64 -47.64
N ALA A 294 -2.49 -45.10 -47.58
CA ALA A 294 -2.83 -44.03 -46.64
C ALA A 294 -2.68 -44.49 -45.18
N VAL A 295 -3.16 -45.69 -44.86
CA VAL A 295 -3.01 -46.26 -43.50
C VAL A 295 -1.56 -46.53 -43.13
N VAL A 296 -0.68 -46.93 -44.06
CA VAL A 296 0.75 -47.13 -43.78
C VAL A 296 1.47 -45.80 -43.58
N LEU A 297 1.17 -44.76 -44.36
CA LEU A 297 1.77 -43.43 -44.14
C LEU A 297 1.25 -42.77 -42.85
N VAL A 298 -0.05 -42.91 -42.54
CA VAL A 298 -0.61 -42.46 -41.26
C VAL A 298 -0.06 -43.29 -40.10
N ALA A 299 0.10 -44.61 -40.23
CA ALA A 299 0.71 -45.44 -39.20
C ALA A 299 2.20 -45.13 -39.00
N ALA A 300 2.95 -44.82 -40.05
CA ALA A 300 4.34 -44.38 -39.94
C ALA A 300 4.45 -42.98 -39.29
N ALA A 301 3.55 -42.05 -39.63
CA ALA A 301 3.47 -40.75 -38.96
C ALA A 301 3.02 -40.88 -37.50
N VAL A 302 2.05 -41.73 -37.20
CA VAL A 302 1.54 -41.96 -35.83
C VAL A 302 2.53 -42.76 -34.99
N LEU A 303 3.26 -43.75 -35.52
CA LEU A 303 4.37 -44.37 -34.81
C LEU A 303 5.57 -43.42 -34.68
N GLY A 304 5.84 -42.57 -35.67
CA GLY A 304 6.86 -41.51 -35.55
C GLY A 304 6.55 -40.54 -34.43
N VAL A 305 5.34 -39.98 -34.42
CA VAL A 305 4.84 -39.09 -33.35
C VAL A 305 4.73 -39.82 -32.01
N ALA A 306 4.34 -41.10 -31.99
CA ALA A 306 4.28 -41.88 -30.76
C ALA A 306 5.67 -42.21 -30.21
N VAL A 307 6.65 -42.56 -31.05
CA VAL A 307 8.04 -42.80 -30.62
C VAL A 307 8.69 -41.49 -30.17
N VAL A 308 8.44 -40.36 -30.84
CA VAL A 308 8.88 -39.04 -30.37
C VAL A 308 8.21 -38.67 -29.04
N ARG A 309 6.91 -38.96 -28.85
CA ARG A 309 6.20 -38.75 -27.57
C ARG A 309 6.50 -39.78 -26.47
N TRP A 310 7.16 -40.89 -26.80
CA TRP A 310 7.53 -41.94 -25.83
C TRP A 310 9.02 -41.91 -25.48
N ALA A 311 9.86 -41.41 -26.38
CA ALA A 311 11.22 -40.95 -26.08
C ALA A 311 11.22 -39.56 -25.39
N GLY A 312 10.25 -38.71 -25.73
CA GLY A 312 9.91 -37.46 -25.04
C GLY A 312 8.76 -37.63 -24.05
N GLY A 313 8.71 -38.75 -23.33
CA GLY A 313 7.96 -38.82 -22.07
C GLY A 313 8.68 -37.96 -21.02
N PRO A 314 7.97 -37.31 -20.09
CA PRO A 314 8.58 -36.33 -19.17
C PRO A 314 9.72 -36.96 -18.37
N SER A 315 10.87 -36.28 -18.35
CA SER A 315 12.09 -36.69 -17.67
C SER A 315 11.80 -36.88 -16.19
N THR A 316 11.76 -38.13 -15.72
CA THR A 316 11.53 -38.42 -14.30
C THR A 316 12.71 -38.05 -13.40
N ALA A 317 13.86 -37.71 -14.00
CA ALA A 317 15.01 -37.06 -13.38
C ALA A 317 14.80 -35.54 -13.14
N GLY A 318 13.60 -35.12 -12.77
CA GLY A 318 13.28 -33.71 -12.57
C GLY A 318 14.02 -33.10 -11.38
N LEU A 319 14.32 -31.80 -11.48
CA LEU A 319 14.83 -31.02 -10.35
C LEU A 319 13.84 -30.98 -9.18
N ARG A 320 14.37 -30.77 -7.98
CA ARG A 320 13.62 -30.41 -6.77
C ARG A 320 14.44 -29.46 -5.91
N LEU A 321 13.73 -28.63 -5.17
CA LEU A 321 14.29 -27.92 -4.02
C LEU A 321 14.31 -28.88 -2.82
N ALA A 322 15.36 -28.81 -2.00
CA ALA A 322 15.42 -29.54 -0.75
C ALA A 322 14.41 -29.00 0.28
N ALA A 323 14.22 -29.72 1.38
CA ALA A 323 13.66 -29.14 2.59
C ALA A 323 14.63 -28.06 3.09
N GLY A 324 14.27 -26.79 2.86
CA GLY A 324 15.06 -25.65 3.29
C GLY A 324 14.84 -25.30 4.76
N ASP A 325 15.49 -24.24 5.23
CA ASP A 325 15.24 -23.66 6.55
C ASP A 325 14.79 -22.19 6.45
N GLY A 326 13.57 -21.93 6.93
CA GLY A 326 13.02 -20.60 7.20
C GLY A 326 13.40 -20.13 8.59
N GLN A 327 13.89 -18.89 8.70
CA GLN A 327 14.23 -18.23 9.97
C GLN A 327 13.93 -16.73 9.88
N SER A 328 13.70 -16.07 11.01
CA SER A 328 13.62 -14.61 11.06
C SER A 328 14.95 -13.99 10.61
N GLY A 329 14.88 -13.09 9.64
CA GLY A 329 15.97 -12.27 9.15
C GLY A 329 16.25 -11.04 10.02
N ASP A 330 15.47 -10.78 11.07
CA ASP A 330 15.52 -9.52 11.82
C ASP A 330 16.88 -9.22 12.49
N ALA A 331 17.63 -10.26 12.85
CA ALA A 331 18.99 -10.12 13.39
C ALA A 331 20.09 -10.11 12.30
N ALA A 332 19.77 -10.61 11.11
CA ALA A 332 20.65 -10.60 9.93
C ALA A 332 20.60 -9.25 9.19
N PHE A 333 19.41 -8.64 9.15
CA PHE A 333 19.11 -7.34 8.59
C PHE A 333 18.82 -6.34 9.72
N SER A 334 19.84 -6.11 10.54
CA SER A 334 19.86 -5.07 11.56
C SER A 334 19.95 -3.68 10.91
N ALA A 335 19.87 -2.62 11.75
CA ALA A 335 19.94 -1.23 11.29
C ALA A 335 20.68 -0.34 12.32
N PRO A 336 22.00 -0.51 12.54
CA PRO A 336 22.75 0.22 13.56
C PRO A 336 23.45 1.47 13.00
N GLY A 337 23.44 2.57 13.76
CA GLY A 337 24.40 3.68 13.59
C GLY A 337 23.85 5.02 13.09
N LEU A 338 22.57 5.11 12.69
CA LEU A 338 21.94 6.36 12.24
C LEU A 338 20.87 6.86 13.25
N PRO A 339 20.70 8.19 13.41
CA PRO A 339 19.81 8.77 14.42
C PRO A 339 18.35 8.75 13.96
N GLY A 340 17.62 7.68 14.30
CA GLY A 340 16.23 7.54 13.91
C GLY A 340 15.69 6.11 14.05
N ASN A 341 14.58 5.84 13.38
CA ASN A 341 14.06 4.50 13.09
C ASN A 341 13.28 4.43 11.76
N GLY A 342 13.19 5.54 11.01
CA GLY A 342 12.49 5.67 9.71
C GLY A 342 10.98 5.48 9.74
N SER A 343 10.39 5.28 10.92
CA SER A 343 8.99 4.92 11.10
C SER A 343 8.04 6.06 10.74
N SER A 344 6.84 5.71 10.30
CA SER A 344 5.82 6.66 9.85
C SER A 344 4.48 6.24 10.43
N GLN A 345 4.19 6.77 11.61
CA GLN A 345 3.06 6.43 12.46
C GLN A 345 2.29 7.70 12.84
N VAL A 346 0.97 7.69 12.62
CA VAL A 346 0.10 8.87 12.78
C VAL A 346 -1.18 8.45 13.51
N LEU A 347 -1.63 9.28 14.46
CA LEU A 347 -2.95 9.15 15.09
C LEU A 347 -3.90 10.17 14.44
N ASN A 348 -4.93 9.69 13.73
CA ASN A 348 -5.84 10.53 12.93
C ASN A 348 -7.16 10.86 13.64
N ALA A 349 -7.63 9.99 14.53
CA ALA A 349 -8.94 10.10 15.17
C ALA A 349 -8.94 9.53 16.60
N PHE A 350 -9.85 10.03 17.42
CA PHE A 350 -9.92 9.75 18.85
C PHE A 350 -11.38 9.59 19.25
N ALA A 351 -11.69 8.58 20.07
CA ALA A 351 -13.02 8.39 20.66
C ALA A 351 -12.90 7.79 22.08
N ALA A 352 -13.88 8.08 22.94
CA ALA A 352 -13.96 7.55 24.29
C ALA A 352 -15.40 7.14 24.64
N ALA A 353 -15.54 6.12 25.49
CA ALA A 353 -16.80 5.70 26.08
C ALA A 353 -16.52 5.08 27.46
N GLY A 354 -17.16 5.58 28.52
CA GLY A 354 -16.78 5.24 29.89
C GLY A 354 -15.34 5.68 30.18
N ALA A 355 -14.54 4.72 30.65
CA ALA A 355 -13.10 4.86 30.83
C ALA A 355 -12.27 4.35 29.63
N THR A 356 -12.88 3.71 28.62
CA THR A 356 -12.13 3.22 27.46
C THR A 356 -11.91 4.36 26.46
N VAL A 357 -10.66 4.54 26.03
CA VAL A 357 -10.25 5.52 25.02
C VAL A 357 -9.51 4.82 23.90
N VAL A 358 -9.87 5.12 22.65
CA VAL A 358 -9.19 4.65 21.45
C VAL A 358 -8.63 5.85 20.71
N ALA A 359 -7.32 5.84 20.47
CA ALA A 359 -6.64 6.70 19.51
C ALA A 359 -6.28 5.84 18.28
N ALA A 360 -6.79 6.21 17.11
CA ALA A 360 -6.70 5.41 15.90
C ALA A 360 -6.08 6.17 14.73
N GLY A 361 -5.35 5.48 13.87
CA GLY A 361 -4.70 6.08 12.70
C GLY A 361 -4.01 5.06 11.80
N SER A 362 -2.74 5.29 11.46
CA SER A 362 -1.99 4.53 10.46
C SER A 362 -0.53 4.32 10.83
N ASP A 363 -0.02 3.13 10.54
CA ASP A 363 1.41 2.78 10.58
C ASP A 363 1.86 2.38 9.17
N THR A 364 2.78 3.15 8.58
CA THR A 364 3.39 2.93 7.26
C THR A 364 4.90 2.68 7.37
N THR A 365 5.34 2.12 8.50
CA THR A 365 6.73 1.71 8.77
C THR A 365 7.15 0.46 7.98
N SER A 366 6.16 -0.28 7.47
CA SER A 366 6.28 -1.48 6.66
C SER A 366 5.74 -1.23 5.24
N PRO A 367 6.16 -1.97 4.20
CA PRO A 367 5.58 -1.87 2.85
C PRO A 367 4.06 -2.09 2.82
N LEU A 368 3.53 -2.88 3.77
CA LEU A 368 2.10 -3.00 4.04
C LEU A 368 1.69 -2.01 5.13
N ALA A 369 1.01 -0.94 4.74
CA ALA A 369 0.42 0.05 5.66
C ALA A 369 -0.71 -0.55 6.50
N ARG A 370 -0.67 -0.39 7.81
CA ARG A 370 -1.59 -1.03 8.78
C ARG A 370 -2.39 0.02 9.57
N PRO A 371 -3.62 -0.29 10.01
CA PRO A 371 -4.37 0.59 10.89
C PRO A 371 -3.68 0.62 12.27
N LEU A 372 -3.38 1.80 12.81
CA LEU A 372 -2.78 1.90 14.16
C LEU A 372 -3.88 2.09 15.20
N PHE A 373 -3.94 1.23 16.22
CA PHE A 373 -4.82 1.40 17.38
C PHE A 373 -3.99 1.48 18.66
N LEU A 374 -4.08 2.61 19.38
CA LEU A 374 -3.63 2.75 20.76
C LEU A 374 -4.85 2.85 21.67
N VAL A 375 -4.88 2.08 22.74
CA VAL A 375 -6.08 1.90 23.56
C VAL A 375 -5.73 1.98 25.04
N SER A 376 -6.52 2.76 25.78
CA SER A 376 -6.53 2.79 27.23
C SER A 376 -7.84 2.22 27.76
N ALA A 377 -7.78 1.51 28.88
CA ALA A 377 -8.92 0.89 29.56
C ALA A 377 -9.45 1.73 30.75
N ASP A 378 -8.65 2.69 31.21
CA ASP A 378 -8.68 3.26 32.55
C ASP A 378 -8.62 4.80 32.55
N GLY A 379 -9.20 5.41 31.52
CA GLY A 379 -9.34 6.86 31.39
C GLY A 379 -8.14 7.58 30.78
N GLY A 380 -7.15 6.84 30.28
CA GLY A 380 -5.91 7.36 29.72
C GLY A 380 -4.66 7.13 30.57
N ALA A 381 -4.75 6.38 31.68
CA ALA A 381 -3.62 6.18 32.59
C ALA A 381 -2.61 5.17 32.02
N HIS A 382 -3.06 4.00 31.57
CA HIS A 382 -2.23 3.01 30.89
C HIS A 382 -2.68 2.79 29.44
N TRP A 383 -1.71 2.51 28.57
CA TRP A 383 -1.91 2.38 27.13
C TRP A 383 -1.28 1.11 26.59
N GLN A 384 -2.00 0.44 25.69
CA GLN A 384 -1.53 -0.71 24.94
C GLN A 384 -1.83 -0.53 23.45
N THR A 385 -1.15 -1.31 22.61
CA THR A 385 -1.60 -1.55 21.24
C THR A 385 -2.94 -2.31 21.27
N GLY A 386 -3.81 -1.99 20.30
CA GLY A 386 -4.94 -2.85 19.97
C GLY A 386 -4.48 -4.15 19.30
N ARG A 387 -5.41 -5.05 19.02
CA ARG A 387 -5.19 -6.24 18.19
C ARG A 387 -6.24 -6.25 17.09
N VAL A 388 -5.83 -6.25 15.83
CA VAL A 388 -6.73 -6.56 14.70
C VAL A 388 -6.62 -8.04 14.37
N ALA A 389 -7.76 -8.68 14.17
CA ALA A 389 -7.89 -9.94 13.45
C ALA A 389 -8.48 -9.67 12.07
N ASP A 390 -7.95 -10.35 11.07
CA ASP A 390 -8.46 -10.32 9.70
C ASP A 390 -9.85 -10.96 9.58
N ALA A 391 -10.54 -10.64 8.49
CA ALA A 391 -11.85 -11.23 8.21
C ALA A 391 -11.66 -12.66 7.67
N PRO A 392 -12.34 -13.69 8.20
CA PRO A 392 -12.18 -15.06 7.70
C PRO A 392 -12.52 -15.18 6.20
N GLY A 393 -11.50 -15.31 5.36
CA GLY A 393 -11.60 -15.34 3.90
C GLY A 393 -10.98 -14.13 3.17
N TYR A 394 -10.50 -13.09 3.88
CA TYR A 394 -10.01 -11.86 3.27
C TYR A 394 -8.83 -11.20 4.02
N GLU A 395 -7.81 -10.81 3.24
CA GLU A 395 -6.63 -10.04 3.64
C GLU A 395 -6.98 -8.57 3.90
N SER A 396 -6.67 -8.02 5.07
CA SER A 396 -6.85 -6.59 5.35
C SER A 396 -6.09 -5.70 4.36
N SER A 397 -6.81 -5.12 3.40
CA SER A 397 -6.25 -4.16 2.44
C SER A 397 -5.51 -3.02 3.18
N PRO A 398 -4.29 -2.64 2.74
CA PRO A 398 -3.46 -1.65 3.42
C PRO A 398 -4.22 -0.36 3.74
N GLY A 399 -4.39 -0.06 5.03
CA GLY A 399 -5.51 0.75 5.51
C GLY A 399 -5.15 1.71 6.62
N ALA A 400 -5.27 3.01 6.34
CA ALA A 400 -5.23 4.05 7.36
C ALA A 400 -6.61 4.23 8.00
N VAL A 401 -6.71 4.21 9.33
CA VAL A 401 -7.92 4.70 10.01
C VAL A 401 -7.95 6.21 9.88
N GLY A 402 -9.05 6.75 9.35
CA GLY A 402 -9.32 8.19 9.29
C GLY A 402 -10.32 8.66 10.35
N ARG A 403 -11.26 7.80 10.77
CA ARG A 403 -12.24 8.08 11.84
C ARG A 403 -12.48 6.87 12.74
N VAL A 404 -12.85 7.12 13.99
CA VAL A 404 -13.32 6.12 14.96
C VAL A 404 -14.49 6.68 15.76
N ALA A 405 -15.48 5.84 16.08
CA ALA A 405 -16.56 6.15 17.01
C ALA A 405 -16.90 4.90 17.86
N GLY A 406 -17.45 5.11 19.06
CA GLY A 406 -17.86 4.01 19.93
C GLY A 406 -18.86 4.41 21.00
N GLY A 407 -19.47 3.41 21.63
CA GLY A 407 -20.47 3.54 22.69
C GLY A 407 -21.23 2.22 22.89
N ASP A 408 -21.73 1.96 24.10
CA ASP A 408 -22.54 0.78 24.45
C ASP A 408 -21.90 -0.58 24.13
N GLY A 409 -20.57 -0.70 24.26
CA GLY A 409 -19.85 -1.93 23.92
C GLY A 409 -19.81 -2.22 22.41
N ARG A 410 -19.87 -1.18 21.58
CA ARG A 410 -19.63 -1.25 20.13
C ARG A 410 -18.73 -0.11 19.68
N TRP A 411 -17.80 -0.42 18.78
CA TRP A 411 -16.85 0.51 18.18
C TRP A 411 -16.73 0.24 16.68
N LEU A 412 -16.50 1.31 15.92
CA LEU A 412 -16.29 1.30 14.48
C LEU A 412 -15.11 2.22 14.14
N ALA A 413 -14.20 1.74 13.29
CA ALA A 413 -13.11 2.50 12.70
C ALA A 413 -13.16 2.38 11.18
N VAL A 414 -12.90 3.48 10.46
CA VAL A 414 -13.02 3.52 8.99
C VAL A 414 -11.90 4.31 8.32
N GLY A 415 -11.49 3.85 7.14
CA GLY A 415 -10.69 4.61 6.18
C GLY A 415 -11.54 5.64 5.43
N THR A 416 -11.10 6.91 5.47
CA THR A 416 -11.84 8.06 4.95
C THR A 416 -11.73 8.24 3.44
N ASP A 417 -10.59 7.89 2.87
CA ASP A 417 -10.27 8.15 1.46
C ASP A 417 -11.05 7.29 0.47
N ALA A 418 -11.04 7.70 -0.80
CA ALA A 418 -11.70 6.99 -1.88
C ALA A 418 -10.78 5.88 -2.43
N PRO A 419 -11.18 4.60 -2.44
CA PRO A 419 -10.34 3.49 -2.92
C PRO A 419 -9.92 3.58 -4.39
N GLY A 420 -10.60 4.39 -5.22
CA GLY A 420 -10.22 4.61 -6.61
C GLY A 420 -10.28 3.31 -7.43
N SER A 421 -9.23 3.04 -8.22
CA SER A 421 -9.16 1.84 -9.08
C SER A 421 -9.07 0.52 -8.31
N ALA A 422 -8.82 0.53 -7.00
CA ALA A 422 -8.85 -0.68 -6.17
C ALA A 422 -10.29 -1.18 -5.85
N GLY A 423 -11.31 -0.37 -6.17
CA GLY A 423 -12.72 -0.72 -5.92
C GLY A 423 -13.15 -0.58 -4.46
N PRO A 424 -14.46 -0.58 -4.16
CA PRO A 424 -14.97 -0.33 -2.81
C PRO A 424 -14.51 -1.36 -1.77
N ALA A 425 -14.14 -2.56 -2.22
CA ALA A 425 -13.61 -3.63 -1.37
C ALA A 425 -12.30 -3.24 -0.64
N ALA A 426 -11.48 -2.37 -1.22
CA ALA A 426 -10.24 -1.90 -0.61
C ALA A 426 -10.44 -0.78 0.44
N ARG A 427 -11.68 -0.48 0.84
CA ARG A 427 -11.95 0.42 1.98
C ARG A 427 -11.74 -0.33 3.29
N GLY A 428 -10.64 -0.03 3.98
CA GLY A 428 -10.43 -0.47 5.36
C GLY A 428 -11.57 -0.03 6.28
N MET A 429 -12.21 -1.01 6.92
CA MET A 429 -13.20 -0.84 7.98
C MET A 429 -13.00 -1.93 9.03
N TRP A 430 -13.15 -1.56 10.31
CA TRP A 430 -12.96 -2.48 11.43
C TRP A 430 -14.01 -2.23 12.51
N THR A 431 -14.52 -3.30 13.13
CA THR A 431 -15.44 -3.23 14.27
C THR A 431 -14.82 -3.84 15.52
N SER A 432 -15.29 -3.44 16.69
CA SER A 432 -14.84 -3.98 17.98
C SER A 432 -15.95 -3.88 19.04
N SER A 433 -15.96 -4.78 20.03
CA SER A 433 -16.88 -4.74 21.18
C SER A 433 -16.27 -4.11 22.44
N ASP A 434 -14.93 -4.13 22.56
CA ASP A 434 -14.18 -3.69 23.74
C ASP A 434 -13.24 -2.50 23.46
N GLY A 435 -13.11 -2.08 22.20
CA GLY A 435 -12.19 -1.04 21.72
C GLY A 435 -10.73 -1.50 21.59
N ARG A 436 -10.42 -2.75 21.98
CA ARG A 436 -9.06 -3.32 22.04
C ARG A 436 -8.86 -4.42 21.00
N SER A 437 -9.88 -5.25 20.83
CA SER A 437 -9.95 -6.41 19.97
C SER A 437 -10.82 -6.05 18.76
N TRP A 438 -10.18 -5.84 17.63
CA TRP A 438 -10.78 -5.36 16.39
C TRP A 438 -10.85 -6.47 15.34
N THR A 439 -11.89 -6.45 14.50
CA THR A 439 -12.04 -7.38 13.38
C THR A 439 -12.26 -6.58 12.10
N ALA A 440 -11.54 -6.91 11.03
CA ALA A 440 -11.78 -6.32 9.72
C ALA A 440 -13.19 -6.68 9.19
N VAL A 441 -13.82 -5.76 8.45
CA VAL A 441 -15.12 -5.99 7.82
C VAL A 441 -14.92 -6.70 6.48
N ASP A 442 -15.59 -7.84 6.29
CA ASP A 442 -15.67 -8.57 5.02
C ASP A 442 -16.12 -7.65 3.87
N PRO A 443 -15.32 -7.47 2.80
CA PRO A 443 -15.65 -6.62 1.66
C PRO A 443 -16.95 -6.97 0.93
N ALA A 444 -17.42 -8.22 0.97
CA ALA A 444 -18.72 -8.59 0.40
C ALA A 444 -19.88 -7.87 1.11
N ARG A 445 -19.65 -7.36 2.32
CA ARG A 445 -20.58 -6.54 3.11
C ARG A 445 -20.47 -5.03 2.82
N LEU A 446 -19.39 -4.60 2.15
CA LEU A 446 -19.12 -3.18 1.82
C LEU A 446 -19.72 -2.75 0.46
N THR A 447 -20.64 -3.53 -0.11
CA THR A 447 -21.28 -3.28 -1.41
C THR A 447 -22.17 -2.04 -1.47
N ALA A 448 -22.52 -1.42 -0.34
CA ALA A 448 -23.19 -0.12 -0.25
C ALA A 448 -22.26 1.08 -0.57
N PHE A 449 -20.94 0.86 -0.60
CA PHE A 449 -19.93 1.86 -0.96
C PHE A 449 -19.51 1.70 -2.43
N TRP A 450 -19.15 2.82 -3.05
CA TRP A 450 -18.60 2.93 -4.39
C TRP A 450 -17.13 3.35 -4.32
N SER A 451 -16.39 3.13 -5.41
CA SER A 451 -14.95 3.38 -5.49
C SER A 451 -14.53 4.86 -5.31
N GLN A 452 -15.44 5.79 -5.61
CA GLN A 452 -15.20 7.24 -5.51
C GLN A 452 -15.77 7.87 -4.23
N ASP A 453 -16.45 7.09 -3.38
CA ASP A 453 -16.99 7.62 -2.13
C ASP A 453 -15.87 8.04 -1.17
N ARG A 454 -16.06 9.16 -0.46
CA ARG A 454 -15.17 9.64 0.59
C ARG A 454 -15.97 9.83 1.87
N ILE A 455 -15.65 9.06 2.91
CA ILE A 455 -16.21 9.26 4.26
C ILE A 455 -15.50 10.47 4.88
N THR A 456 -16.26 11.40 5.45
CA THR A 456 -15.74 12.63 6.07
C THR A 456 -15.82 12.57 7.59
N ASP A 457 -16.85 11.91 8.14
CA ASP A 457 -17.08 11.79 9.58
C ASP A 457 -18.01 10.61 9.91
N VAL A 458 -18.00 10.14 11.17
CA VAL A 458 -18.84 9.01 11.64
C VAL A 458 -19.35 9.22 13.07
N ALA A 459 -20.53 8.68 13.38
CA ALA A 459 -21.12 8.72 14.72
C ALA A 459 -21.77 7.38 15.13
N ARG A 460 -21.76 7.10 16.43
CA ARG A 460 -22.57 6.07 17.10
C ARG A 460 -23.95 6.65 17.38
N THR A 461 -25.01 6.08 16.80
CA THR A 461 -26.41 6.40 17.15
C THR A 461 -26.88 5.50 18.30
N ALA A 462 -28.17 5.48 18.66
CA ALA A 462 -28.66 4.42 19.55
C ALA A 462 -28.75 3.08 18.80
N THR A 463 -29.39 3.07 17.63
CA THR A 463 -29.63 1.84 16.85
C THR A 463 -28.42 1.27 16.10
N GLY A 464 -27.32 2.02 15.95
CA GLY A 464 -26.14 1.54 15.24
C GLY A 464 -25.04 2.59 15.05
N PHE A 465 -24.52 2.66 13.84
CA PHE A 465 -23.54 3.62 13.35
C PHE A 465 -24.09 4.34 12.11
N LEU A 466 -23.60 5.57 11.94
CA LEU A 466 -23.82 6.41 10.78
C LEU A 466 -22.46 6.91 10.28
N ALA A 467 -22.21 6.76 8.99
CA ALA A 467 -21.12 7.43 8.28
C ALA A 467 -21.70 8.48 7.32
N VAL A 468 -21.02 9.62 7.17
CA VAL A 468 -21.42 10.68 6.24
C VAL A 468 -20.25 11.05 5.33
N GLY A 469 -20.53 11.60 4.14
CA GLY A 469 -19.48 11.85 3.17
C GLY A 469 -19.89 12.58 1.90
N ALA A 470 -19.09 12.33 0.87
CA ALA A 470 -19.31 12.80 -0.50
C ALA A 470 -19.13 11.64 -1.49
N THR A 471 -19.93 11.65 -2.56
CA THR A 471 -19.84 10.76 -3.72
C THR A 471 -19.55 11.57 -4.97
N THR A 472 -18.82 11.00 -5.92
CA THR A 472 -18.79 11.49 -7.31
C THR A 472 -19.99 10.91 -8.06
N LEU A 473 -20.78 11.77 -8.70
CA LEU A 473 -21.96 11.40 -9.47
C LEU A 473 -21.59 11.07 -10.93
N ARG A 474 -22.55 10.52 -11.70
CA ARG A 474 -22.33 10.05 -13.07
C ARG A 474 -21.95 11.16 -14.07
N ASP A 475 -22.24 12.41 -13.73
CA ASP A 475 -21.86 13.62 -14.48
C ASP A 475 -20.51 14.22 -14.02
N GLY A 476 -19.84 13.59 -13.05
CA GLY A 476 -18.59 14.06 -12.45
C GLY A 476 -18.77 15.09 -11.32
N THR A 477 -20.00 15.47 -10.98
CA THR A 477 -20.25 16.41 -9.87
C THR A 477 -20.12 15.73 -8.50
N ALA A 478 -19.95 16.53 -7.44
CA ALA A 478 -19.92 16.03 -6.06
C ALA A 478 -21.31 16.15 -5.42
N GLY A 479 -21.78 15.05 -4.82
CA GLY A 479 -23.03 15.02 -4.05
C GLY A 479 -22.84 14.49 -2.61
N PRO A 480 -23.69 14.88 -1.66
CA PRO A 480 -23.75 14.29 -0.32
C PRO A 480 -24.17 12.82 -0.36
N VAL A 481 -23.71 12.05 0.62
CA VAL A 481 -24.11 10.66 0.82
C VAL A 481 -23.98 10.32 2.31
N ALA A 482 -24.86 9.45 2.79
CA ALA A 482 -24.79 8.86 4.12
C ALA A 482 -24.93 7.34 4.03
N TRP A 483 -24.43 6.64 5.05
CA TRP A 483 -24.61 5.20 5.20
C TRP A 483 -24.96 4.87 6.65
N VAL A 484 -25.98 4.04 6.85
CA VAL A 484 -26.40 3.56 8.17
C VAL A 484 -26.09 2.08 8.32
N SER A 485 -25.72 1.65 9.52
CA SER A 485 -25.48 0.23 9.83
C SER A 485 -25.82 -0.10 11.29
N PRO A 486 -26.62 -1.14 11.58
CA PRO A 486 -26.88 -1.56 12.96
C PRO A 486 -25.65 -2.10 13.70
N ASP A 487 -24.68 -2.68 12.97
CA ASP A 487 -23.58 -3.49 13.50
C ASP A 487 -22.17 -3.00 13.08
N GLY A 488 -22.08 -2.05 12.13
CA GLY A 488 -20.84 -1.59 11.50
C GLY A 488 -20.35 -2.49 10.36
N VAL A 489 -21.09 -3.56 10.04
CA VAL A 489 -20.73 -4.59 9.06
C VAL A 489 -21.70 -4.56 7.87
N GLY A 490 -23.01 -4.63 8.12
CA GLY A 490 -24.05 -4.50 7.09
C GLY A 490 -24.48 -3.04 6.93
N TRP A 491 -24.17 -2.43 5.79
CA TRP A 491 -24.45 -1.02 5.50
C TRP A 491 -25.62 -0.83 4.52
N THR A 492 -26.41 0.22 4.74
CA THR A 492 -27.42 0.71 3.79
C THR A 492 -27.06 2.14 3.39
N ARG A 493 -27.00 2.41 2.08
CA ARG A 493 -26.73 3.74 1.52
C ARG A 493 -28.00 4.60 1.55
N VAL A 494 -27.83 5.88 1.80
CA VAL A 494 -28.83 6.94 1.63
C VAL A 494 -28.23 7.91 0.61
N ASP A 495 -28.86 8.00 -0.56
CA ASP A 495 -28.28 8.67 -1.74
C ASP A 495 -28.58 10.18 -1.80
N THR A 496 -27.87 10.88 -2.67
CA THR A 496 -27.93 12.35 -2.84
C THR A 496 -29.35 12.90 -2.96
N ASP A 497 -30.23 12.23 -3.70
CA ASP A 497 -31.62 12.66 -3.93
C ASP A 497 -32.48 12.58 -2.66
N GLN A 498 -32.13 11.72 -1.71
CA GLN A 498 -32.79 11.54 -0.41
C GLN A 498 -32.26 12.51 0.66
N ILE A 499 -31.12 13.16 0.42
CA ILE A 499 -30.46 14.08 1.37
C ILE A 499 -30.61 15.55 0.95
N GLY A 500 -30.40 15.83 -0.33
CA GLY A 500 -30.38 17.18 -0.88
C GLY A 500 -29.56 17.24 -2.16
N THR A 501 -30.14 17.85 -3.20
CA THR A 501 -29.57 17.89 -4.55
C THR A 501 -28.24 18.69 -4.61
N PRO A 502 -27.32 18.41 -5.57
CA PRO A 502 -25.97 18.99 -5.62
C PRO A 502 -25.89 20.53 -5.69
N ASP A 503 -26.94 21.17 -6.23
CA ASP A 503 -27.14 22.63 -6.27
C ASP A 503 -27.39 23.25 -4.88
N LYS A 504 -27.70 22.44 -3.86
CA LYS A 504 -28.06 22.85 -2.50
C LYS A 504 -27.08 22.34 -1.46
N VAL A 505 -26.53 21.14 -1.65
CA VAL A 505 -25.61 20.45 -0.74
C VAL A 505 -24.61 19.68 -1.60
N ARG A 506 -23.29 19.84 -1.39
CA ARG A 506 -22.26 19.14 -2.20
C ARG A 506 -21.56 17.99 -1.48
N ALA A 507 -21.46 18.05 -0.15
CA ALA A 507 -20.77 17.05 0.66
C ALA A 507 -21.20 17.18 2.12
N MET A 508 -21.51 16.08 2.79
CA MET A 508 -21.61 16.08 4.26
C MET A 508 -20.19 16.04 4.84
N ARG A 509 -19.93 16.79 5.91
CA ARG A 509 -18.56 17.04 6.41
C ARG A 509 -18.34 16.69 7.87
N ALA A 510 -19.35 16.86 8.72
CA ALA A 510 -19.29 16.58 10.14
C ALA A 510 -20.63 16.00 10.61
N VAL A 511 -20.63 15.12 11.61
CA VAL A 511 -21.86 14.51 12.14
C VAL A 511 -21.79 14.30 13.66
N ALA A 512 -22.90 14.54 14.34
CA ALA A 512 -23.05 14.25 15.77
C ALA A 512 -24.43 13.65 16.04
N ALA A 513 -24.47 12.61 16.89
CA ALA A 513 -25.68 11.85 17.22
C ALA A 513 -25.97 11.89 18.73
N ARG A 514 -27.26 12.03 19.07
CA ARG A 514 -27.80 11.99 20.43
C ARG A 514 -28.93 10.96 20.45
N GLY A 515 -28.56 9.71 20.69
CA GLY A 515 -29.43 8.58 20.35
C GLY A 515 -29.57 8.46 18.83
N ASP A 516 -30.79 8.23 18.31
CA ASP A 516 -31.04 8.23 16.86
C ASP A 516 -31.32 9.61 16.26
N ARG A 517 -31.37 10.69 17.07
CA ARG A 517 -31.39 12.05 16.54
C ARG A 517 -29.99 12.48 16.14
N VAL A 518 -29.85 13.01 14.93
CA VAL A 518 -28.56 13.37 14.33
C VAL A 518 -28.59 14.78 13.77
N VAL A 519 -27.47 15.50 13.92
CA VAL A 519 -27.15 16.72 13.17
C VAL A 519 -25.93 16.45 12.29
N ALA A 520 -25.96 16.95 11.06
CA ALA A 520 -24.78 17.03 10.20
C ALA A 520 -24.55 18.45 9.68
N LEU A 521 -23.26 18.82 9.53
CA LEU A 521 -22.85 20.01 8.77
C LEU A 521 -22.41 19.57 7.38
N ALA A 522 -22.82 20.32 6.36
CA ALA A 522 -22.53 20.03 4.97
C ALA A 522 -22.10 21.27 4.18
N ASP A 523 -21.24 21.06 3.17
CA ASP A 523 -20.89 22.06 2.18
C ASP A 523 -22.16 22.48 1.42
N PRO A 524 -22.43 23.78 1.25
CA PRO A 524 -23.56 24.25 0.46
C PRO A 524 -23.30 24.09 -1.04
N GLY A 525 -24.31 24.39 -1.86
CA GLY A 525 -24.23 24.41 -3.32
C GLY A 525 -23.14 25.32 -3.89
N SER A 526 -22.90 25.20 -5.20
CA SER A 526 -21.93 26.04 -5.91
C SER A 526 -22.41 27.50 -5.99
N GLY A 527 -21.73 28.39 -5.28
CA GLY A 527 -22.04 29.83 -5.22
C GLY A 527 -22.48 30.32 -3.84
N ASP A 528 -22.98 29.41 -2.99
CA ASP A 528 -23.30 29.68 -1.59
C ASP A 528 -22.05 29.61 -0.69
N SER A 529 -22.04 30.41 0.38
CA SER A 529 -20.93 30.46 1.37
C SER A 529 -21.32 29.99 2.78
N ILE A 530 -22.61 29.80 3.07
CA ILE A 530 -23.12 29.45 4.40
C ILE A 530 -23.29 27.93 4.50
N SER A 531 -22.65 27.29 5.49
CA SER A 531 -22.76 25.84 5.70
C SER A 531 -24.20 25.39 5.94
N VAL A 532 -24.59 24.26 5.36
CA VAL A 532 -25.94 23.71 5.51
C VAL A 532 -26.01 22.83 6.75
N VAL A 533 -27.01 23.08 7.60
CA VAL A 533 -27.34 22.24 8.75
C VAL A 533 -28.47 21.26 8.37
N LEU A 534 -28.18 19.97 8.45
CA LEU A 534 -29.10 18.86 8.18
C LEU A 534 -29.46 18.15 9.49
N ARG A 535 -30.73 17.75 9.64
CA ARG A 535 -31.24 16.95 10.77
C ARG A 535 -31.77 15.60 10.29
N SER A 536 -31.63 14.58 11.14
CA SER A 536 -32.37 13.31 11.07
C SER A 536 -32.90 12.95 12.46
N ASP A 537 -34.05 12.28 12.53
CA ASP A 537 -34.64 11.71 13.75
C ASP A 537 -34.60 10.18 13.80
N ASP A 538 -34.14 9.53 12.72
CA ASP A 538 -34.22 8.09 12.50
C ASP A 538 -32.84 7.43 12.29
N GLY A 539 -31.80 8.01 12.87
CA GLY A 539 -30.42 7.51 12.81
C GLY A 539 -29.68 7.83 11.50
N GLY A 540 -30.20 8.77 10.70
CA GLY A 540 -29.64 9.16 9.40
C GLY A 540 -30.22 8.41 8.20
N ARG A 541 -31.42 7.82 8.32
CA ARG A 541 -32.13 7.12 7.24
C ARG A 541 -32.92 8.10 6.36
N THR A 542 -33.51 9.13 6.97
CA THR A 542 -34.10 10.29 6.30
C THR A 542 -33.46 11.59 6.81
N TRP A 543 -33.41 12.61 5.94
CA TRP A 543 -32.74 13.88 6.22
C TRP A 543 -33.61 15.08 5.86
N LEU A 544 -33.55 16.11 6.70
CA LEU A 544 -34.24 17.38 6.51
C LEU A 544 -33.22 18.53 6.56
N ARG A 545 -33.22 19.39 5.53
CA ARG A 545 -32.50 20.68 5.57
C ARG A 545 -33.24 21.63 6.51
N THR A 546 -32.55 22.11 7.53
CA THR A 546 -33.09 23.10 8.46
C THR A 546 -33.09 24.51 7.83
N ALA A 547 -33.88 25.42 8.41
CA ALA A 547 -33.86 26.84 8.03
C ALA A 547 -32.70 27.63 8.69
N ALA A 548 -31.84 26.98 9.48
CA ALA A 548 -30.78 27.65 10.22
C ALA A 548 -29.62 28.07 9.30
N ALA A 549 -29.43 29.38 9.17
CA ALA A 549 -28.28 29.99 8.49
C ALA A 549 -27.25 30.45 9.53
N LEU A 550 -26.23 29.63 9.78
CA LEU A 550 -25.11 29.99 10.64
C LEU A 550 -23.96 30.54 9.79
N ALA A 551 -23.91 31.87 9.66
CA ALA A 551 -22.78 32.57 9.05
C ALA A 551 -21.46 32.21 9.76
N ASP A 552 -20.35 32.31 9.02
CA ASP A 552 -18.98 32.01 9.43
C ASP A 552 -18.69 30.54 9.84
N VAL A 553 -19.71 29.73 10.16
CA VAL A 553 -19.51 28.30 10.48
C VAL A 553 -18.99 27.53 9.25
N ARG A 554 -17.83 26.91 9.41
CA ARG A 554 -17.28 25.94 8.44
C ARG A 554 -17.78 24.52 8.75
N ALA A 555 -18.22 23.82 7.72
CA ALA A 555 -18.52 22.40 7.80
C ALA A 555 -17.21 21.58 7.84
N GLU A 556 -16.70 21.26 9.03
CA GLU A 556 -15.58 20.33 9.24
C GLU A 556 -15.72 19.53 10.56
N PRO A 557 -15.17 18.30 10.65
CA PRO A 557 -15.25 17.45 11.85
C PRO A 557 -14.73 18.14 13.11
N GLY A 558 -15.28 17.77 14.27
CA GLY A 558 -14.94 18.38 15.55
C GLY A 558 -15.56 19.75 15.81
N ALA A 559 -16.33 20.33 14.87
CA ALA A 559 -17.13 21.54 15.10
C ALA A 559 -18.47 21.26 15.82
N LEU A 560 -18.93 20.00 15.86
CA LEU A 560 -20.14 19.55 16.55
C LEU A 560 -19.82 18.74 17.81
N ALA A 561 -20.70 18.81 18.80
CA ALA A 561 -20.70 18.00 20.01
C ALA A 561 -22.13 17.77 20.55
N VAL A 562 -22.26 16.87 21.52
CA VAL A 562 -23.53 16.59 22.22
C VAL A 562 -23.40 16.79 23.73
N THR A 563 -24.52 17.07 24.39
CA THR A 563 -24.63 17.23 25.84
C THR A 563 -25.97 16.67 26.32
N GLY A 564 -26.14 16.54 27.64
CA GLY A 564 -27.43 16.17 28.23
C GLY A 564 -28.59 17.11 27.86
N LYS A 565 -28.32 18.34 27.38
CA LYS A 565 -29.35 19.32 26.97
C LYS A 565 -29.56 19.44 25.45
N GLY A 566 -28.76 18.76 24.63
CA GLY A 566 -28.84 18.84 23.17
C GLY A 566 -27.48 18.98 22.48
N PHE A 567 -27.49 19.44 21.24
CA PHE A 567 -26.31 19.65 20.41
C PHE A 567 -25.63 20.99 20.70
N VAL A 568 -24.30 21.00 20.59
CA VAL A 568 -23.44 22.17 20.72
C VAL A 568 -22.59 22.28 19.46
N LEU A 569 -22.39 23.51 18.98
CA LEU A 569 -21.61 23.82 17.79
C LEU A 569 -20.65 24.97 18.10
N VAL A 570 -19.38 24.82 17.73
CA VAL A 570 -18.34 25.84 17.89
C VAL A 570 -17.58 26.00 16.58
N PRO A 571 -17.46 27.22 16.01
CA PRO A 571 -16.65 27.46 14.83
C PRO A 571 -15.18 27.11 15.09
N THR A 572 -14.62 26.21 14.29
CA THR A 572 -13.22 25.80 14.38
C THR A 572 -12.29 26.79 13.68
N ARG A 573 -11.10 26.99 14.26
CA ARG A 573 -10.02 27.89 13.79
C ARG A 573 -10.49 29.33 13.52
N GLN A 574 -11.41 29.81 14.36
CA GLN A 574 -11.93 31.18 14.32
C GLN A 574 -12.03 31.79 15.72
N LYS A 575 -11.93 33.12 15.78
CA LYS A 575 -12.20 33.96 16.96
C LYS A 575 -12.58 35.38 16.50
N SER A 576 -13.21 36.16 17.38
CA SER A 576 -13.41 37.61 17.17
C SER A 576 -12.11 38.40 17.34
N ASP A 577 -12.14 39.69 16.99
CA ASP A 577 -11.05 40.62 17.27
C ASP A 577 -10.71 40.70 18.76
N GLY A 578 -11.73 40.62 19.62
CA GLY A 578 -11.60 40.53 21.09
C GLY A 578 -11.13 39.16 21.61
N GLY A 579 -10.82 38.20 20.72
CA GLY A 579 -10.30 36.88 21.07
C GLY A 579 -11.36 35.84 21.45
N GLU A 580 -12.66 36.15 21.29
CA GLU A 580 -13.75 35.29 21.72
C GLU A 580 -14.20 34.30 20.63
N VAL A 581 -14.52 33.06 21.00
CA VAL A 581 -15.12 32.06 20.11
C VAL A 581 -16.59 31.86 20.52
N ARG A 582 -17.52 32.13 19.59
CA ARG A 582 -18.96 31.99 19.83
C ARG A 582 -19.35 30.51 19.95
N VAL A 583 -20.28 30.20 20.85
CA VAL A 583 -20.82 28.84 21.00
C VAL A 583 -22.33 28.86 20.74
N TYR A 584 -22.78 27.97 19.86
CA TYR A 584 -24.18 27.81 19.48
C TYR A 584 -24.74 26.52 20.08
N CYS A 585 -25.99 26.55 20.53
CA CYS A 585 -26.69 25.40 21.08
C CYS A 585 -28.02 25.20 20.36
N SER A 586 -28.41 23.93 20.21
CA SER A 586 -29.77 23.55 19.85
C SER A 586 -30.20 22.29 20.62
N PRO A 587 -31.32 22.31 21.37
CA PRO A 587 -31.84 21.11 22.04
C PRO A 587 -32.13 19.96 21.05
N GLU A 588 -32.50 20.35 19.84
CA GLU A 588 -33.13 19.54 18.80
C GLU A 588 -32.32 19.47 17.50
N GLY A 589 -31.33 20.35 17.30
CA GLY A 589 -30.54 20.43 16.07
C GLY A 589 -31.20 21.23 14.94
N ALA A 590 -32.45 21.67 15.10
CA ALA A 590 -33.18 22.52 14.15
C ALA A 590 -32.90 24.01 14.38
N ASP A 591 -33.35 24.56 15.51
CA ASP A 591 -33.19 25.97 15.85
C ASP A 591 -31.91 26.21 16.64
N TRP A 592 -31.02 27.05 16.13
CA TRP A 592 -29.70 27.33 16.73
C TRP A 592 -29.63 28.72 17.31
N THR A 593 -29.16 28.82 18.56
CA THR A 593 -28.99 30.09 19.27
C THR A 593 -27.57 30.21 19.81
N GLN A 594 -26.97 31.40 19.75
CA GLN A 594 -25.72 31.65 20.48
C GLN A 594 -26.02 31.55 21.98
N CYS A 595 -25.37 30.60 22.65
CA CYS A 595 -25.71 30.16 23.99
C CYS A 595 -24.58 30.34 25.01
N GLY A 596 -23.36 30.59 24.53
CA GLY A 596 -22.15 30.78 25.33
C GLY A 596 -20.99 31.33 24.49
N THR A 597 -19.84 31.48 25.15
CA THR A 597 -18.58 31.96 24.57
C THR A 597 -17.40 31.22 25.21
N ILE A 598 -16.36 30.94 24.42
CA ILE A 598 -15.05 30.43 24.88
C ILE A 598 -14.01 31.55 24.71
N GLY A 599 -13.13 31.72 25.70
CA GLY A 599 -12.07 32.73 25.70
C GLY A 599 -12.26 33.80 26.79
N PRO A 600 -11.74 35.03 26.57
CA PRO A 600 -10.94 35.44 25.42
C PRO A 600 -9.64 34.62 25.29
N LEU A 601 -9.21 34.44 24.05
CA LEU A 601 -7.94 33.83 23.66
C LEU A 601 -6.89 34.93 23.36
N GLY A 602 -5.61 34.58 23.39
CA GLY A 602 -4.53 35.50 23.04
C GLY A 602 -4.59 35.94 21.56
N ALA A 603 -3.93 37.06 21.26
CA ALA A 603 -3.96 37.67 19.93
C ALA A 603 -3.53 36.71 18.81
N GLU A 604 -2.51 35.89 19.07
CA GLU A 604 -1.91 34.91 18.16
C GLU A 604 -2.65 33.56 18.11
N GLY A 605 -3.57 33.29 19.04
CA GLY A 605 -4.33 32.04 19.05
C GLY A 605 -5.30 32.00 17.88
N THR A 606 -5.45 30.86 17.19
CA THR A 606 -6.37 30.79 16.02
C THR A 606 -7.82 30.45 16.38
N GLY A 607 -8.12 30.06 17.62
CA GLY A 607 -9.46 29.65 18.04
C GLY A 607 -9.55 28.20 18.51
N VAL A 608 -10.76 27.64 18.53
CA VAL A 608 -10.98 26.22 18.89
C VAL A 608 -10.51 25.31 17.77
N ARG A 609 -9.70 24.29 18.09
CA ARG A 609 -9.23 23.27 17.14
C ARG A 609 -10.25 22.15 16.93
N GLY A 610 -11.03 21.84 17.96
CA GLY A 610 -12.11 20.85 17.91
C GLY A 610 -12.74 20.60 19.29
N LEU A 611 -13.87 19.90 19.26
CA LEU A 611 -14.66 19.49 20.42
C LEU A 611 -14.56 17.98 20.65
N ALA A 612 -14.81 17.56 21.90
CA ALA A 612 -15.14 16.19 22.26
C ALA A 612 -16.23 16.20 23.35
N ALA A 613 -17.02 15.13 23.46
CA ALA A 613 -18.11 15.03 24.42
C ALA A 613 -18.21 13.64 25.07
N SER A 614 -18.73 13.61 26.29
CA SER A 614 -18.96 12.41 27.10
C SER A 614 -20.07 12.68 28.14
N ALA A 615 -20.33 11.74 29.06
CA ALA A 615 -21.19 11.99 30.21
C ALA A 615 -20.65 13.09 31.15
N ALA A 616 -19.34 13.39 31.08
CA ALA A 616 -18.73 14.51 31.82
C ALA A 616 -19.04 15.89 31.21
N GLY A 617 -19.73 15.96 30.06
CA GLY A 617 -20.06 17.20 29.35
C GLY A 617 -19.31 17.32 28.02
N VAL A 618 -18.98 18.55 27.64
CA VAL A 618 -18.24 18.88 26.41
C VAL A 618 -16.91 19.56 26.75
N ALA A 619 -15.85 19.16 26.05
CA ALA A 619 -14.54 19.79 26.05
C ALA A 619 -14.24 20.43 24.69
N ALA A 620 -13.49 21.53 24.72
CA ALA A 620 -12.96 22.22 23.57
C ALA A 620 -11.45 22.44 23.78
N VAL A 621 -10.63 22.02 22.82
CA VAL A 621 -9.20 22.39 22.81
C VAL A 621 -9.04 23.64 21.94
N ALA A 622 -8.50 24.71 22.52
CA ALA A 622 -8.27 25.97 21.83
C ALA A 622 -6.77 26.28 21.72
N GLU A 623 -6.36 26.77 20.55
CA GLU A 623 -5.06 27.40 20.39
C GLU A 623 -5.15 28.81 20.99
N SER A 624 -4.53 28.97 22.16
CA SER A 624 -4.64 30.15 23.04
C SER A 624 -3.56 31.21 22.75
N ALA A 625 -2.43 30.80 22.19
CA ALA A 625 -1.37 31.59 21.58
C ALA A 625 -0.68 30.68 20.53
N TRP A 626 0.32 31.16 19.79
CA TRP A 626 1.02 30.36 18.78
C TRP A 626 1.47 28.99 19.32
N GLU A 627 0.96 27.89 18.74
CA GLU A 627 1.25 26.50 19.12
C GLU A 627 1.00 26.14 20.61
N ARG A 628 0.25 26.99 21.35
CA ARG A 628 -0.05 26.83 22.79
C ARG A 628 -1.52 26.51 23.03
N TYR A 629 -1.78 25.28 23.44
CA TYR A 629 -3.13 24.72 23.55
C TYR A 629 -3.65 24.71 24.99
N ALA A 630 -4.92 25.08 25.16
CA ALA A 630 -5.62 25.06 26.45
C ALA A 630 -6.98 24.34 26.33
N VAL A 631 -7.39 23.68 27.41
CA VAL A 631 -8.67 22.96 27.49
C VAL A 631 -9.72 23.85 28.13
N TYR A 632 -10.88 23.93 27.51
CA TYR A 632 -12.08 24.55 28.07
C TYR A 632 -13.17 23.47 28.19
N THR A 633 -13.85 23.39 29.33
CA THR A 633 -14.95 22.44 29.55
C THR A 633 -16.26 23.14 29.88
N SER A 634 -17.38 22.52 29.51
CA SER A 634 -18.75 22.94 29.86
C SER A 634 -19.66 21.73 30.08
N GLN A 635 -20.68 21.88 30.92
CA GLN A 635 -21.72 20.84 31.10
C GLN A 635 -22.82 20.92 30.02
N ASP A 636 -23.01 22.08 29.40
CA ASP A 636 -24.15 22.34 28.51
C ASP A 636 -23.87 23.33 27.35
N GLY A 637 -22.59 23.64 27.10
CA GLY A 637 -22.16 24.59 26.08
C GLY A 637 -22.37 26.07 26.43
N ARG A 638 -22.99 26.40 27.57
CA ARG A 638 -23.33 27.80 27.92
C ARG A 638 -22.24 28.48 28.74
N LYS A 639 -21.81 27.82 29.83
CA LYS A 639 -20.73 28.30 30.70
C LYS A 639 -19.48 27.46 30.49
N TRP A 640 -18.40 28.10 30.07
CA TRP A 640 -17.12 27.44 29.83
C TRP A 640 -16.11 27.82 30.92
N THR A 641 -15.19 26.90 31.22
CA THR A 641 -14.11 27.12 32.18
C THR A 641 -12.83 26.50 31.63
N ARG A 642 -11.74 27.28 31.61
CA ARG A 642 -10.40 26.76 31.28
C ARG A 642 -10.02 25.75 32.36
N SER A 643 -9.95 24.48 31.99
CA SER A 643 -9.82 23.35 32.92
C SER A 643 -8.43 22.74 32.96
N ALA A 644 -7.62 22.92 31.92
CA ALA A 644 -6.22 22.52 31.88
C ALA A 644 -5.42 23.35 30.84
N ASP A 645 -4.09 23.35 30.96
CA ASP A 645 -3.16 23.83 29.94
C ASP A 645 -2.44 22.61 29.34
N LEU A 646 -2.61 22.37 28.03
CA LEU A 646 -1.86 21.31 27.32
C LEU A 646 -0.48 21.79 26.89
N GLY A 647 -0.27 23.10 26.91
CA GLY A 647 0.93 23.78 26.50
C GLY A 647 1.29 23.56 25.03
N GLY A 648 2.59 23.38 24.76
CA GLY A 648 3.07 23.08 23.43
C GLY A 648 2.87 21.61 23.12
N ILE A 649 1.93 21.29 22.23
CA ILE A 649 1.79 19.94 21.67
C ILE A 649 2.83 19.81 20.55
N PRO A 650 3.83 18.92 20.63
CA PRO A 650 4.81 18.78 19.57
C PRO A 650 4.15 18.28 18.28
N GLY A 651 4.40 18.95 17.15
CA GLY A 651 3.85 18.57 15.86
C GLY A 651 2.38 18.97 15.68
N THR A 652 1.59 18.11 15.05
CA THR A 652 0.21 18.41 14.62
C THR A 652 -0.80 17.75 15.55
N LEU A 653 -1.64 18.57 16.20
CA LEU A 653 -2.87 18.10 16.85
C LEU A 653 -3.89 17.69 15.78
N ARG A 654 -4.26 16.40 15.75
CA ARG A 654 -5.21 15.83 14.78
C ARG A 654 -6.58 15.50 15.38
N GLY A 655 -6.63 15.15 16.66
CA GLY A 655 -7.90 14.88 17.34
C GLY A 655 -7.80 14.82 18.87
N LEU A 656 -8.96 14.66 19.49
CA LEU A 656 -9.15 14.62 20.94
C LEU A 656 -10.38 13.77 21.32
N ALA A 657 -10.39 13.26 22.55
CA ALA A 657 -11.55 12.65 23.20
C ALA A 657 -11.60 13.08 24.68
N ILE A 658 -12.76 12.96 25.32
CA ILE A 658 -12.90 13.14 26.77
C ILE A 658 -13.64 11.94 27.35
N THR A 659 -13.18 11.44 28.50
CA THR A 659 -13.77 10.28 29.19
C THR A 659 -15.00 10.68 30.00
N ASP A 660 -15.79 9.70 30.47
CA ASP A 660 -16.90 9.97 31.40
C ASP A 660 -16.41 10.42 32.78
N ALA A 661 -15.13 10.22 33.10
CA ALA A 661 -14.45 10.79 34.27
C ALA A 661 -13.97 12.24 34.06
N GLY A 662 -14.05 12.78 32.84
CA GLY A 662 -13.64 14.15 32.52
C GLY A 662 -12.14 14.33 32.21
N VAL A 663 -11.38 13.24 32.04
CA VAL A 663 -9.99 13.28 31.54
C VAL A 663 -10.02 13.51 30.04
N LEU A 664 -9.33 14.55 29.56
CA LEU A 664 -9.08 14.78 28.14
C LEU A 664 -7.90 13.92 27.67
N VAL A 665 -8.04 13.34 26.48
CA VAL A 665 -6.93 12.79 25.69
C VAL A 665 -6.85 13.56 24.38
N ALA A 666 -5.65 13.99 23.98
CA ALA A 666 -5.41 14.72 22.74
C ALA A 666 -4.12 14.26 22.07
N GLY A 667 -4.05 14.32 20.74
CA GLY A 667 -2.86 13.84 20.04
C GLY A 667 -2.88 13.93 18.51
N GLY A 668 -1.88 13.28 17.91
CA GLY A 668 -1.59 13.34 16.49
C GLY A 668 -0.20 12.77 16.19
N ASP A 669 0.63 13.57 15.52
CA ASP A 669 1.95 13.19 14.99
C ASP A 669 2.98 14.33 15.05
N LYS A 670 4.26 13.96 15.10
CA LYS A 670 5.41 14.88 15.04
C LYS A 670 6.55 14.27 14.22
N ARG A 671 7.43 15.12 13.68
CA ARG A 671 8.74 14.65 13.19
C ARG A 671 9.55 14.00 14.30
N GLY A 672 10.30 12.96 13.96
CA GLY A 672 11.18 12.24 14.89
C GLY A 672 12.47 12.99 15.23
N PRO A 673 13.46 12.30 15.82
CA PRO A 673 14.81 12.83 16.04
C PRO A 673 15.67 12.83 14.77
N GLY A 674 15.39 11.95 13.81
CA GLY A 674 15.82 12.08 12.42
C GLY A 674 14.88 13.00 11.63
N ASP A 675 15.02 12.99 10.32
CA ASP A 675 14.35 13.92 9.42
C ASP A 675 13.17 13.30 8.63
N VAL A 676 13.19 11.98 8.43
CA VAL A 676 12.19 11.20 7.68
C VAL A 676 11.15 10.48 8.56
N GLU A 677 11.32 10.47 9.88
CA GLU A 677 10.31 9.91 10.79
C GLU A 677 9.07 10.79 10.92
N ASN A 678 7.93 10.12 11.07
CA ASN A 678 6.75 10.71 11.69
C ASN A 678 6.31 9.81 12.85
N LEU A 679 6.30 10.33 14.07
CA LEU A 679 6.05 9.59 15.30
C LEU A 679 4.74 10.05 15.94
N PRO A 680 3.97 9.14 16.58
CA PRO A 680 2.72 9.50 17.25
C PRO A 680 2.99 10.43 18.45
N VAL A 681 1.98 11.25 18.79
CA VAL A 681 1.97 12.12 19.97
C VAL A 681 0.66 11.93 20.71
N LEU A 682 0.73 11.76 22.02
CA LEU A 682 -0.40 11.47 22.88
C LEU A 682 -0.22 12.16 24.24
N ILE A 683 -1.20 12.96 24.64
CA ILE A 683 -1.20 13.77 25.85
C ILE A 683 -2.53 13.57 26.57
N THR A 684 -2.48 13.44 27.90
CA THR A 684 -3.62 13.31 28.80
C THR A 684 -3.68 14.50 29.75
N ALA A 685 -4.88 14.93 30.16
CA ALA A 685 -5.04 15.98 31.16
C ALA A 685 -6.38 15.82 31.91
N GLY A 686 -6.32 15.63 33.23
CA GLY A 686 -7.49 15.74 34.09
C GLY A 686 -7.88 17.18 34.40
N LYS A 687 -9.03 17.36 35.05
CA LYS A 687 -9.60 18.69 35.32
C LYS A 687 -8.86 19.37 36.49
N GLY A 688 -8.11 20.42 36.19
CA GLY A 688 -7.27 21.14 37.15
C GLY A 688 -5.88 20.52 37.34
N GLU A 689 -5.56 19.48 36.57
CA GLU A 689 -4.27 18.78 36.62
C GLU A 689 -3.32 19.33 35.56
N ALA A 690 -2.03 18.95 35.66
CA ALA A 690 -1.06 19.20 34.61
C ALA A 690 -1.35 18.27 33.40
N ALA A 691 -0.92 18.69 32.21
CA ALA A 691 -0.92 17.81 31.05
C ALA A 691 0.29 16.85 31.10
N HIS A 692 0.02 15.56 30.89
CA HIS A 692 1.01 14.49 30.91
C HIS A 692 1.18 13.90 29.50
N THR A 693 2.41 13.91 28.98
CA THR A 693 2.75 13.20 27.73
C THR A 693 2.84 11.70 28.02
N VAL A 694 2.14 10.87 27.25
CA VAL A 694 2.19 9.41 27.41
C VAL A 694 3.56 8.90 26.93
N PRO A 695 4.24 8.00 27.68
CA PRO A 695 5.54 7.46 27.29
C PRO A 695 5.39 6.38 26.21
N LEU A 696 5.10 6.80 24.97
CA LEU A 696 4.81 5.91 23.84
C LEU A 696 5.92 4.88 23.52
N LYS A 697 7.16 5.10 23.98
CA LYS A 697 8.26 4.13 23.87
C LYS A 697 8.07 2.87 24.72
N GLU A 698 7.24 2.93 25.75
CA GLU A 698 6.97 1.83 26.69
C GLU A 698 5.79 0.95 26.22
N ILE A 699 5.06 1.37 25.19
CA ILE A 699 3.95 0.61 24.62
C ILE A 699 4.50 -0.54 23.75
N ALA A 700 4.30 -1.77 24.21
CA ALA A 700 4.70 -2.98 23.49
C ALA A 700 4.12 -3.03 22.06
N GLY A 701 4.97 -3.37 21.10
CA GLY A 701 4.64 -3.45 19.68
C GLY A 701 4.54 -2.12 18.92
N LEU A 702 4.59 -0.96 19.61
CA LEU A 702 4.49 0.36 18.96
C LEU A 702 5.81 0.80 18.31
N ASN A 703 6.92 0.68 19.02
CA ASN A 703 8.24 1.04 18.48
C ASN A 703 8.68 0.00 17.44
N ARG A 704 8.61 0.38 16.15
CA ARG A 704 8.93 -0.47 15.00
C ARG A 704 10.04 0.19 14.18
N LEU A 705 10.97 -0.63 13.66
CA LEU A 705 12.04 -0.15 12.78
C LEU A 705 11.58 -0.23 11.32
N ALA A 706 11.67 0.86 10.57
CA ALA A 706 11.45 0.85 9.13
C ALA A 706 12.61 0.09 8.46
N ARG A 707 12.35 -1.13 8.01
CA ARG A 707 13.32 -1.99 7.34
C ARG A 707 12.65 -2.73 6.19
N ASP A 708 13.33 -2.78 5.06
CA ASP A 708 12.89 -3.48 3.87
C ASP A 708 14.06 -4.01 3.05
N THR A 709 13.83 -5.09 2.32
CA THR A 709 14.83 -5.81 1.51
C THR A 709 14.26 -5.98 0.11
N ALA A 710 14.83 -5.27 -0.87
CA ALA A 710 14.26 -5.16 -2.20
C ALA A 710 14.83 -6.18 -3.19
N ASP A 711 16.12 -6.50 -3.09
CA ASP A 711 16.82 -7.39 -4.03
C ASP A 711 18.01 -8.10 -3.35
N VAL A 712 18.41 -9.24 -3.90
CA VAL A 712 19.60 -10.02 -3.48
C VAL A 712 20.28 -10.68 -4.68
N ALA A 713 21.59 -10.52 -4.79
CA ALA A 713 22.41 -11.15 -5.82
C ALA A 713 23.61 -11.90 -5.21
N ALA A 714 24.15 -12.87 -5.95
CA ALA A 714 25.27 -13.70 -5.51
C ALA A 714 26.37 -13.83 -6.57
N ALA A 715 27.63 -13.81 -6.11
CA ALA A 715 28.81 -14.12 -6.92
C ALA A 715 29.89 -14.77 -6.05
N SER A 716 30.49 -15.86 -6.53
CA SER A 716 31.62 -16.54 -5.89
C SER A 716 31.42 -16.85 -4.39
N GLY A 717 30.22 -17.33 -4.01
CA GLY A 717 29.86 -17.65 -2.62
C GLY A 717 29.57 -16.44 -1.71
N THR A 718 29.75 -15.21 -2.21
CA THR A 718 29.32 -13.97 -1.55
C THR A 718 27.92 -13.61 -2.03
N PHE A 719 27.02 -13.34 -1.09
CA PHE A 719 25.67 -12.83 -1.33
C PHE A 719 25.61 -11.37 -0.84
N VAL A 720 24.95 -10.51 -1.60
CA VAL A 720 24.68 -9.10 -1.25
C VAL A 720 23.17 -8.88 -1.37
N ALA A 721 22.56 -8.42 -0.29
CA ALA A 721 21.17 -7.98 -0.24
C ALA A 721 21.12 -6.46 -0.08
N VAL A 722 20.15 -5.82 -0.72
CA VAL A 722 19.99 -4.35 -0.68
C VAL A 722 18.55 -3.95 -0.37
N GLY A 723 18.38 -2.75 0.18
CA GLY A 723 17.07 -2.27 0.58
C GLY A 723 17.12 -0.93 1.29
N ALA A 724 16.33 -0.81 2.35
CA ALA A 724 16.28 0.38 3.21
C ALA A 724 16.19 0.00 4.69
N ALA A 725 16.80 0.81 5.55
CA ALA A 725 16.84 0.62 7.00
C ALA A 725 16.88 1.97 7.72
N ASN A 726 16.05 2.14 8.75
CA ASN A 726 15.81 3.40 9.47
C ASN A 726 15.44 4.60 8.58
N GLY A 727 15.00 4.37 7.34
CA GLY A 727 14.66 5.40 6.36
C GLY A 727 15.78 5.74 5.36
N ASP A 728 16.98 5.19 5.56
CA ASP A 728 18.11 5.30 4.66
C ASP A 728 18.35 4.02 3.86
N ALA A 729 19.23 4.09 2.86
CA ALA A 729 19.60 2.97 2.01
C ALA A 729 20.50 1.99 2.77
N ALA A 730 20.32 0.69 2.55
CA ALA A 730 21.03 -0.36 3.29
C ALA A 730 21.60 -1.45 2.38
N ILE A 731 22.73 -2.02 2.81
CA ILE A 731 23.41 -3.14 2.17
C ILE A 731 23.83 -4.13 3.25
N TRP A 732 23.47 -5.40 3.07
CA TRP A 732 23.89 -6.50 3.93
C TRP A 732 24.63 -7.54 3.10
N THR A 733 25.74 -8.06 3.61
CA THR A 733 26.61 -8.99 2.87
C THR A 733 26.83 -10.27 3.66
N SER A 734 26.68 -11.42 3.00
CA SER A 734 27.05 -12.74 3.53
C SER A 734 28.22 -13.32 2.75
N GLY A 735 29.35 -13.53 3.45
CA GLY A 735 30.55 -14.18 2.90
C GLY A 735 30.59 -15.70 3.08
N ASN A 736 29.50 -16.32 3.54
CA ASN A 736 29.43 -17.76 3.84
C ASN A 736 28.13 -18.40 3.31
N ASN A 737 27.82 -18.15 2.03
CA ASN A 737 26.66 -18.71 1.32
C ASN A 737 25.28 -18.40 1.97
N GLY A 738 25.08 -17.17 2.48
CA GLY A 738 23.82 -16.72 3.06
C GLY A 738 23.54 -17.22 4.49
N ALA A 739 24.49 -17.91 5.13
CA ALA A 739 24.31 -18.43 6.49
C ALA A 739 24.37 -17.31 7.55
N ASN A 740 25.40 -16.47 7.50
CA ASN A 740 25.55 -15.29 8.37
C ASN A 740 25.59 -14.04 7.50
N TRP A 741 24.79 -13.04 7.84
CA TRP A 741 24.83 -11.71 7.23
C TRP A 741 25.54 -10.73 8.13
N LYS A 742 26.14 -9.70 7.52
CA LYS A 742 26.62 -8.51 8.22
C LYS A 742 26.04 -7.28 7.52
N ASP A 743 25.51 -6.38 8.33
CA ASP A 743 25.30 -5.00 7.92
C ASP A 743 26.64 -4.39 7.50
N ALA A 744 26.64 -3.71 6.36
CA ALA A 744 27.75 -2.94 5.86
C ALA A 744 27.44 -1.45 6.04
N ALA A 745 27.54 -0.97 7.29
CA ALA A 745 27.18 0.39 7.65
C ALA A 745 28.14 1.40 7.01
N PHE A 746 27.63 2.18 6.05
CA PHE A 746 28.37 3.22 5.33
C PHE A 746 27.77 4.62 5.56
N PRO A 747 27.80 5.18 6.78
CA PRO A 747 27.11 6.44 7.10
C PRO A 747 27.59 7.66 6.27
N ASP A 748 28.82 7.61 5.74
CA ASP A 748 29.38 8.64 4.85
C ASP A 748 28.97 8.48 3.36
N LEU A 749 28.16 7.46 3.03
CA LEU A 749 27.80 7.04 1.66
C LEU A 749 26.30 6.80 1.48
N LEU A 750 25.67 6.19 2.48
CA LEU A 750 24.24 5.86 2.57
C LEU A 750 23.75 6.49 3.87
N GLY A 751 22.82 7.44 3.75
CA GLY A 751 22.59 8.44 4.80
C GLY A 751 22.49 9.85 4.23
N GLY A 752 21.73 10.72 4.88
CA GLY A 752 21.62 12.14 4.52
C GLY A 752 20.19 12.66 4.59
N PRO A 753 19.91 13.89 4.11
CA PRO A 753 18.58 14.45 4.14
C PRO A 753 17.63 13.71 3.17
N GLY A 754 16.49 13.27 3.68
CA GLY A 754 15.41 12.64 2.92
C GLY A 754 15.60 11.16 2.67
N ARG A 755 14.48 10.46 2.41
CA ARG A 755 14.42 8.99 2.41
C ARG A 755 15.26 8.38 1.29
N GLN A 756 16.07 7.38 1.62
CA GLN A 756 16.91 6.65 0.67
C GLN A 756 16.54 5.17 0.64
N ALA A 757 16.74 4.53 -0.52
CA ALA A 757 16.55 3.10 -0.69
C ALA A 757 17.39 2.59 -1.88
N LEU A 758 17.95 1.39 -1.74
CA LEU A 758 18.46 0.62 -2.88
C LEU A 758 17.41 -0.43 -3.26
N SER A 759 17.17 -0.59 -4.56
CA SER A 759 16.09 -1.40 -5.13
C SER A 759 16.56 -2.50 -6.08
N GLY A 760 17.85 -2.51 -6.46
CA GLY A 760 18.43 -3.57 -7.29
C GLY A 760 19.95 -3.66 -7.13
N VAL A 761 20.51 -4.86 -7.28
CA VAL A 761 21.94 -5.17 -7.16
C VAL A 761 22.39 -6.24 -8.14
N ALA A 762 23.50 -6.01 -8.86
CA ALA A 762 24.07 -7.00 -9.77
C ALA A 762 25.60 -7.06 -9.69
N HIS A 763 26.15 -8.26 -9.88
CA HIS A 763 27.58 -8.49 -10.07
C HIS A 763 27.90 -8.71 -11.56
N GLY A 764 28.94 -8.05 -12.07
CA GLY A 764 29.35 -8.11 -13.47
C GLY A 764 30.86 -7.99 -13.69
N PRO A 765 31.31 -7.75 -14.94
CA PRO A 765 32.73 -7.76 -15.31
C PRO A 765 33.63 -6.71 -14.63
N ARG A 766 33.06 -5.79 -13.84
CA ARG A 766 33.77 -4.75 -13.07
C ARG A 766 33.39 -4.74 -11.59
N GLY A 767 32.85 -5.85 -11.08
CA GLY A 767 32.37 -6.00 -9.71
C GLY A 767 30.88 -5.72 -9.56
N TRP A 768 30.49 -5.26 -8.38
CA TRP A 768 29.10 -5.03 -7.98
C TRP A 768 28.65 -3.60 -8.25
N LEU A 769 27.38 -3.47 -8.64
CA LEU A 769 26.62 -2.23 -8.71
C LEU A 769 25.31 -2.43 -7.95
N ALA A 770 24.99 -1.53 -7.04
CA ALA A 770 23.66 -1.41 -6.45
C ALA A 770 23.06 -0.05 -6.82
N VAL A 771 21.76 -0.04 -7.08
CA VAL A 771 21.01 1.12 -7.57
C VAL A 771 19.71 1.31 -6.82
N GLY A 772 19.20 2.54 -6.84
CA GLY A 772 17.90 2.91 -6.30
C GLY A 772 17.72 4.42 -6.29
N SER A 773 17.24 4.98 -5.18
CA SER A 773 16.87 6.38 -5.11
C SER A 773 17.15 7.07 -3.76
N THR A 774 17.20 8.40 -3.81
CA THR A 774 17.15 9.32 -2.66
C THR A 774 16.09 10.40 -2.92
N THR A 775 15.32 10.74 -1.89
CA THR A 775 14.20 11.69 -1.95
C THR A 775 14.47 12.84 -0.97
N THR A 776 15.44 13.69 -1.33
CA THR A 776 15.98 14.78 -0.50
C THR A 776 15.01 15.95 -0.28
N ASP A 777 13.96 16.02 -1.10
CA ASP A 777 12.78 16.87 -0.96
C ASP A 777 11.55 15.95 -1.15
N PRO A 778 10.48 16.04 -0.34
CA PRO A 778 9.26 15.25 -0.53
C PRO A 778 8.62 15.33 -1.93
N ALA A 779 8.94 16.35 -2.73
CA ALA A 779 8.50 16.51 -4.11
C ALA A 779 9.54 16.04 -5.15
N VAL A 780 10.74 15.60 -4.76
CA VAL A 780 11.86 15.33 -5.69
C VAL A 780 12.64 14.06 -5.34
N THR A 781 12.52 13.05 -6.19
CA THR A 781 13.31 11.81 -6.14
C THR A 781 14.43 11.83 -7.19
N ARG A 782 15.61 11.31 -6.81
CA ARG A 782 16.86 11.30 -7.59
C ARG A 782 17.53 9.92 -7.57
N PRO A 783 18.40 9.58 -8.54
CA PRO A 783 19.10 8.29 -8.56
C PRO A 783 20.11 8.19 -7.41
N LEU A 784 20.16 7.02 -6.77
CA LEU A 784 21.24 6.61 -5.88
C LEU A 784 21.96 5.42 -6.51
N LEU A 785 23.28 5.51 -6.66
CA LEU A 785 24.12 4.46 -7.23
C LEU A 785 25.37 4.29 -6.35
N VAL A 786 25.74 3.04 -6.05
CA VAL A 786 26.97 2.70 -5.33
C VAL A 786 27.64 1.47 -5.95
N THR A 787 28.97 1.40 -5.89
CA THR A 787 29.77 0.32 -6.51
C THR A 787 30.70 -0.34 -5.52
N SER A 788 31.05 -1.61 -5.77
CA SER A 788 32.02 -2.36 -4.98
C SER A 788 32.81 -3.35 -5.84
N ALA A 789 34.07 -3.62 -5.48
CA ALA A 789 34.88 -4.63 -6.16
C ALA A 789 34.66 -6.05 -5.59
N ASP A 790 34.24 -6.17 -4.33
CA ASP A 790 34.24 -7.39 -3.53
C ASP A 790 32.90 -7.71 -2.85
N GLY A 791 31.91 -6.81 -2.97
CA GLY A 791 30.60 -6.89 -2.34
C GLY A 791 30.57 -6.44 -0.87
N LYS A 792 31.72 -6.01 -0.32
CA LYS A 792 31.94 -5.70 1.10
C LYS A 792 32.42 -4.27 1.32
N SER A 793 33.19 -3.75 0.37
CA SER A 793 33.82 -2.44 0.38
C SER A 793 33.15 -1.58 -0.70
N TRP A 794 32.25 -0.68 -0.29
CA TRP A 794 31.42 0.12 -1.20
C TRP A 794 31.87 1.58 -1.27
N ARG A 795 31.55 2.24 -2.39
CA ARG A 795 31.89 3.64 -2.69
C ARG A 795 30.81 4.28 -3.58
N PRO A 796 30.78 5.62 -3.73
CA PRO A 796 29.85 6.28 -4.64
C PRO A 796 29.92 5.71 -6.06
N GLY A 797 28.77 5.54 -6.69
CA GLY A 797 28.66 5.23 -8.11
C GLY A 797 28.82 6.49 -8.98
N PRO A 798 28.94 6.32 -10.30
CA PRO A 798 28.91 7.44 -11.23
C PRO A 798 27.55 8.16 -11.19
N ALA A 799 27.57 9.48 -11.08
CA ALA A 799 26.36 10.29 -11.06
C ALA A 799 25.56 10.17 -12.37
N ILE A 800 24.23 10.17 -12.25
CA ILE A 800 23.29 10.31 -13.37
C ILE A 800 22.75 11.74 -13.33
N GLU A 801 22.95 12.50 -14.41
CA GLU A 801 22.34 13.83 -14.54
C GLU A 801 20.81 13.73 -14.59
N VAL A 802 20.13 14.60 -13.84
CA VAL A 802 18.68 14.70 -13.81
C VAL A 802 18.26 16.07 -14.33
N PRO A 803 17.55 16.18 -15.47
CA PRO A 803 17.21 17.48 -16.05
C PRO A 803 16.19 18.25 -15.20
N ALA A 804 16.14 19.57 -15.38
CA ALA A 804 15.16 20.43 -14.72
C ALA A 804 13.71 20.06 -15.13
N GLY A 805 12.76 20.13 -14.19
CA GLY A 805 11.36 19.75 -14.41
C GLY A 805 11.05 18.24 -14.25
N HIS A 806 12.07 17.41 -14.07
CA HIS A 806 11.92 16.00 -13.68
C HIS A 806 11.87 15.90 -12.15
N PHE A 807 10.74 15.46 -11.62
CA PHE A 807 10.48 15.34 -10.17
C PHE A 807 10.67 13.91 -9.66
N LEU A 808 10.69 12.91 -10.53
CA LEU A 808 11.31 11.61 -10.24
C LEU A 808 12.19 11.22 -11.43
N LEU A 809 13.43 10.84 -11.17
CA LEU A 809 14.22 10.04 -12.10
C LEU A 809 15.03 9.05 -11.25
N ALA A 810 14.80 7.76 -11.41
CA ALA A 810 15.52 6.74 -10.65
C ALA A 810 15.59 5.40 -11.42
N PRO A 811 16.74 4.70 -11.40
CA PRO A 811 16.78 3.28 -11.72
C PRO A 811 16.02 2.49 -10.64
N GLY A 812 15.27 1.47 -11.06
CA GLY A 812 14.65 0.48 -10.17
C GLY A 812 15.47 -0.81 -10.13
N VAL A 813 15.85 -1.32 -11.30
CA VAL A 813 16.54 -2.61 -11.50
C VAL A 813 17.83 -2.48 -12.28
N VAL A 814 18.71 -3.48 -12.14
CA VAL A 814 20.03 -3.55 -12.76
C VAL A 814 20.33 -4.96 -13.24
N ALA A 815 20.82 -5.10 -14.47
CA ALA A 815 21.45 -6.33 -14.95
C ALA A 815 22.90 -6.10 -15.32
N ALA A 816 23.71 -7.15 -15.22
CA ALA A 816 25.10 -7.15 -15.65
C ALA A 816 25.42 -8.40 -16.48
N GLY A 817 26.31 -8.26 -17.46
CA GLY A 817 26.74 -9.35 -18.33
C GLY A 817 28.01 -9.00 -19.11
N PRO A 818 28.41 -9.83 -20.10
CA PRO A 818 29.70 -9.69 -20.78
C PRO A 818 29.94 -8.33 -21.48
N LYS A 819 28.87 -7.60 -21.81
CA LYS A 819 28.92 -6.28 -22.45
C LYS A 819 28.98 -5.10 -21.46
N GLY A 820 28.73 -5.32 -20.17
CA GLY A 820 28.60 -4.27 -19.17
C GLY A 820 27.31 -4.38 -18.35
N TYR A 821 26.80 -3.23 -17.93
CA TYR A 821 25.68 -3.07 -17.01
C TYR A 821 24.57 -2.26 -17.68
N VAL A 822 23.32 -2.65 -17.44
CA VAL A 822 22.15 -1.93 -17.92
C VAL A 822 21.18 -1.69 -16.77
N LEU A 823 20.55 -0.52 -16.75
CA LEU A 823 19.60 -0.09 -15.72
C LEU A 823 18.24 0.17 -16.37
N ALA A 824 17.17 -0.24 -15.71
CA ALA A 824 15.81 0.18 -16.06
C ALA A 824 15.13 0.81 -14.84
N GLY A 825 14.24 1.77 -15.07
CA GLY A 825 13.53 2.50 -14.01
C GLY A 825 12.51 3.49 -14.57
N GLU A 826 12.18 4.51 -13.78
CA GLU A 826 11.13 5.47 -14.10
C GLU A 826 11.64 6.92 -14.19
N ASP A 827 11.02 7.68 -15.07
CA ASP A 827 11.09 9.14 -15.18
C ASP A 827 9.68 9.72 -15.03
N ARG A 828 9.50 10.68 -14.11
CA ARG A 828 8.28 11.48 -13.98
C ARG A 828 8.60 12.96 -14.11
N SER A 829 7.96 13.60 -15.08
CA SER A 829 8.03 15.04 -15.32
C SER A 829 6.64 15.61 -15.58
N ALA A 830 6.54 16.91 -15.88
CA ALA A 830 5.28 17.56 -16.26
C ALA A 830 4.60 16.94 -17.51
N THR A 831 5.31 16.12 -18.30
CA THR A 831 4.72 15.38 -19.44
C THR A 831 4.18 13.99 -19.08
N GLY A 832 4.34 13.54 -17.82
CA GLY A 832 3.86 12.24 -17.32
C GLY A 832 4.98 11.28 -16.91
N THR A 833 4.61 10.01 -16.71
CA THR A 833 5.52 8.87 -16.50
C THR A 833 6.04 8.33 -17.83
N LEU A 834 7.35 8.06 -17.89
CA LEU A 834 8.01 7.29 -18.93
C LEU A 834 9.01 6.28 -18.30
N PRO A 835 9.33 5.17 -18.98
CA PRO A 835 10.45 4.34 -18.59
C PRO A 835 11.78 5.06 -18.87
N ALA A 836 12.78 4.80 -18.05
CA ALA A 836 14.14 5.26 -18.24
C ALA A 836 15.09 4.05 -18.31
N LEU A 837 16.00 4.09 -19.28
CA LEU A 837 16.98 3.04 -19.54
C LEU A 837 18.37 3.67 -19.64
N TRP A 838 19.38 3.03 -19.04
CA TRP A 838 20.77 3.47 -19.10
C TRP A 838 21.72 2.29 -19.30
N PHE A 839 22.86 2.54 -19.93
CA PHE A 839 23.93 1.55 -20.12
C PHE A 839 25.29 2.09 -19.65
N SER A 840 26.13 1.22 -19.10
CA SER A 840 27.54 1.46 -18.82
C SER A 840 28.40 0.23 -19.12
N PRO A 841 29.45 0.33 -19.95
CA PRO A 841 30.36 -0.79 -20.19
C PRO A 841 31.33 -1.03 -19.03
N ASP A 842 31.53 -0.04 -18.13
CA ASP A 842 32.69 -0.03 -17.23
C ASP A 842 32.47 0.55 -15.81
N LEU A 843 31.24 0.93 -15.45
CA LEU A 843 30.85 1.58 -14.20
C LEU A 843 31.42 3.00 -13.97
N LYS A 844 32.01 3.66 -14.97
CA LYS A 844 32.50 5.06 -14.83
C LYS A 844 31.53 6.13 -15.31
N ARG A 845 30.63 5.78 -16.23
CA ARG A 845 29.57 6.66 -16.74
C ARG A 845 28.37 5.84 -17.19
N PHE A 846 27.17 6.29 -16.86
CA PHE A 846 25.93 5.81 -17.48
C PHE A 846 25.50 6.75 -18.60
N THR A 847 25.19 6.18 -19.76
CA THR A 847 24.55 6.88 -20.87
C THR A 847 23.07 6.51 -20.86
N ARG A 848 22.17 7.50 -20.83
CA ARG A 848 20.72 7.29 -20.92
C ARG A 848 20.30 7.01 -22.36
N SER A 849 19.38 6.09 -22.58
CA SER A 849 18.73 5.88 -23.89
C SER A 849 17.95 7.13 -24.28
N ALA A 850 18.15 7.62 -25.51
CA ALA A 850 17.38 8.73 -26.04
C ALA A 850 15.92 8.31 -26.32
N PRO A 851 14.91 9.20 -26.23
CA PRO A 851 13.51 8.86 -26.54
C PRO A 851 13.32 8.26 -27.94
N GLY A 852 14.08 8.74 -28.94
CA GLY A 852 14.06 8.17 -30.31
C GLY A 852 14.69 6.78 -30.44
N SER A 853 15.45 6.33 -29.44
CA SER A 853 16.05 4.99 -29.33
C SER A 853 15.18 4.01 -28.52
N MET A 854 13.98 4.42 -28.09
CA MET A 854 13.03 3.59 -27.34
C MET A 854 11.72 3.39 -28.12
N PRO A 855 11.10 2.20 -28.11
CA PRO A 855 9.85 1.93 -28.83
C PRO A 855 8.72 2.89 -28.42
N ALA A 856 8.19 3.64 -29.38
CA ALA A 856 7.18 4.70 -29.16
C ALA A 856 7.57 5.73 -28.08
N GLY A 857 8.88 5.99 -27.89
CA GLY A 857 9.38 6.87 -26.82
C GLY A 857 9.14 6.35 -25.40
N GLY A 858 8.69 5.10 -25.24
CA GLY A 858 8.27 4.51 -23.97
C GLY A 858 6.88 4.95 -23.47
N ALA A 859 6.08 5.65 -24.29
CA ALA A 859 4.77 6.14 -23.88
C ALA A 859 3.84 5.01 -23.39
N GLY A 860 3.38 5.11 -22.14
CA GLY A 860 2.45 4.15 -21.53
C GLY A 860 3.05 2.79 -21.13
N VAL A 861 4.38 2.64 -21.17
CA VAL A 861 5.12 1.43 -20.75
C VAL A 861 5.69 1.62 -19.35
N ARG A 862 5.63 0.56 -18.54
CA ARG A 862 6.41 0.40 -17.30
C ARG A 862 7.33 -0.79 -17.48
N LEU A 863 8.62 -0.63 -17.23
CA LEU A 863 9.56 -1.74 -17.18
C LEU A 863 9.70 -2.17 -15.73
N TYR A 864 9.65 -3.47 -15.47
CA TYR A 864 9.72 -4.05 -14.13
C TYR A 864 11.04 -4.75 -13.88
N ASP A 865 11.63 -5.38 -14.91
CA ASP A 865 12.89 -6.12 -14.81
C ASP A 865 13.68 -6.10 -16.14
N VAL A 866 14.98 -6.43 -16.08
CA VAL A 866 15.90 -6.47 -17.21
C VAL A 866 17.00 -7.51 -16.98
N THR A 867 17.37 -8.25 -18.03
CA THR A 867 18.46 -9.24 -18.00
C THR A 867 19.49 -9.01 -19.09
N ALA A 868 20.71 -9.52 -18.87
CA ALA A 868 21.77 -9.55 -19.88
C ALA A 868 21.82 -10.94 -20.55
N THR A 869 21.94 -10.97 -21.88
CA THR A 869 22.08 -12.20 -22.68
C THR A 869 23.45 -12.21 -23.37
N PRO A 870 23.89 -13.34 -23.95
CA PRO A 870 25.10 -13.37 -24.79
C PRO A 870 25.01 -12.40 -25.99
N GLY A 871 23.79 -12.16 -26.50
CA GLY A 871 23.52 -11.25 -27.62
C GLY A 871 23.41 -9.77 -27.22
N GLY A 872 23.06 -9.45 -25.97
CA GLY A 872 22.72 -8.09 -25.55
C GLY A 872 21.98 -8.03 -24.22
N PHE A 873 20.81 -7.38 -24.24
CA PHE A 873 19.95 -7.17 -23.09
C PHE A 873 18.47 -7.32 -23.47
N VAL A 874 17.65 -7.80 -22.54
CA VAL A 874 16.19 -7.90 -22.68
C VAL A 874 15.53 -7.27 -21.46
N ALA A 875 14.66 -6.28 -21.67
CA ALA A 875 13.88 -5.63 -20.63
C ALA A 875 12.40 -6.03 -20.78
N VAL A 876 11.73 -6.28 -19.66
CA VAL A 876 10.33 -6.68 -19.63
C VAL A 876 9.47 -5.75 -18.80
N GLY A 877 8.18 -5.73 -19.12
CA GLY A 877 7.28 -4.73 -18.60
C GLY A 877 5.81 -4.99 -18.85
N GLY A 878 5.02 -3.97 -18.56
CA GLY A 878 3.60 -3.89 -18.83
C GLY A 878 3.21 -2.59 -19.51
N SER A 879 2.05 -2.59 -20.16
CA SER A 879 1.45 -1.41 -20.77
C SER A 879 -0.07 -1.42 -20.54
N GLY A 880 -0.64 -0.27 -20.14
CA GLY A 880 -2.06 -0.13 -19.80
C GLY A 880 -2.34 0.06 -18.29
N THR A 881 -3.57 -0.27 -17.90
CA THR A 881 -4.06 -0.29 -16.50
C THR A 881 -3.85 -1.67 -15.87
N ALA A 882 -3.86 -1.76 -14.54
CA ALA A 882 -3.56 -3.01 -13.84
C ALA A 882 -4.53 -4.17 -14.15
N ASP A 883 -5.79 -3.87 -14.50
CA ASP A 883 -6.79 -4.85 -14.93
C ASP A 883 -6.59 -5.33 -16.39
N ARG A 884 -5.90 -4.53 -17.22
CA ARG A 884 -5.77 -4.71 -18.68
C ARG A 884 -4.34 -4.45 -19.15
N GLU A 885 -3.38 -4.99 -18.41
CA GLU A 885 -1.98 -4.85 -18.74
C GLU A 885 -1.60 -5.81 -19.88
N THR A 886 -0.82 -5.34 -20.85
CA THR A 886 -0.20 -6.22 -21.85
C THR A 886 1.31 -6.26 -21.69
N GLY A 887 1.85 -7.48 -21.69
CA GLY A 887 3.26 -7.79 -21.56
C GLY A 887 4.10 -7.14 -22.64
N VAL A 888 5.10 -6.37 -22.20
CA VAL A 888 6.07 -5.66 -23.02
C VAL A 888 7.39 -6.40 -22.94
N VAL A 889 7.99 -6.69 -24.09
CA VAL A 889 9.36 -7.19 -24.20
C VAL A 889 10.12 -6.26 -25.16
N TRP A 890 11.21 -5.68 -24.69
CA TRP A 890 12.15 -4.89 -25.48
C TRP A 890 13.52 -5.55 -25.48
N VAL A 891 14.22 -5.52 -26.61
CA VAL A 891 15.57 -6.09 -26.75
C VAL A 891 16.55 -5.07 -27.31
N SER A 892 17.81 -5.15 -26.88
CA SER A 892 18.89 -4.28 -27.32
C SER A 892 20.21 -5.04 -27.43
N THR A 893 21.01 -4.75 -28.46
CA THR A 893 22.35 -5.33 -28.62
C THR A 893 23.46 -4.50 -27.96
N ASP A 894 23.17 -3.26 -27.55
CA ASP A 894 24.11 -2.28 -27.00
C ASP A 894 23.67 -1.64 -25.67
N GLY A 895 22.45 -1.94 -25.20
CA GLY A 895 21.85 -1.38 -23.98
C GLY A 895 21.26 0.03 -24.15
N LEU A 896 21.35 0.63 -25.34
CA LEU A 896 20.94 2.01 -25.62
C LEU A 896 19.86 2.11 -26.69
N ASN A 897 19.89 1.23 -27.69
CA ASN A 897 18.94 1.19 -28.80
C ASN A 897 18.02 -0.02 -28.65
N TRP A 898 16.75 0.23 -28.36
CA TRP A 898 15.78 -0.76 -27.93
C TRP A 898 14.70 -1.01 -28.98
N ASN A 899 14.42 -2.29 -29.24
CA ASN A 899 13.46 -2.75 -30.22
C ASN A 899 12.35 -3.54 -29.52
N ALA A 900 11.09 -3.22 -29.79
CA ALA A 900 9.97 -4.00 -29.26
C ALA A 900 9.86 -5.37 -29.95
N ARG A 901 9.46 -6.37 -29.17
CA ARG A 901 9.14 -7.72 -29.64
C ARG A 901 7.62 -7.97 -29.63
N GLY A 902 7.22 -9.21 -29.93
CA GLY A 902 5.83 -9.64 -29.82
C GLY A 902 5.28 -9.45 -28.40
N ARG A 903 3.99 -9.14 -28.31
CA ARG A 903 3.28 -9.09 -27.02
C ARG A 903 3.22 -10.51 -26.43
N VAL A 904 3.58 -10.64 -25.16
CA VAL A 904 3.43 -11.91 -24.42
C VAL A 904 2.05 -11.93 -23.78
N LEU A 905 1.23 -12.90 -24.16
CA LEU A 905 -0.14 -13.10 -23.71
C LEU A 905 -0.46 -14.61 -23.83
N PRO A 906 -0.55 -15.36 -22.71
CA PRO A 906 -0.85 -16.78 -22.75
C PRO A 906 -2.24 -17.06 -23.37
N PRO A 907 -2.46 -18.26 -23.94
CA PRO A 907 -3.79 -18.70 -24.36
C PRO A 907 -4.82 -18.56 -23.23
N ASP A 908 -6.07 -18.29 -23.60
CA ASP A 908 -7.22 -18.22 -22.70
C ASP A 908 -7.10 -17.20 -21.54
N THR A 909 -6.27 -16.16 -21.74
CA THR A 909 -6.12 -15.02 -20.82
C THR A 909 -6.63 -13.71 -21.44
N THR A 910 -7.12 -12.80 -20.60
CA THR A 910 -7.65 -11.48 -21.02
C THR A 910 -6.66 -10.32 -20.89
N SER A 911 -5.63 -10.52 -20.08
CA SER A 911 -4.65 -9.53 -19.63
C SER A 911 -3.44 -10.30 -19.09
N ALA A 912 -2.23 -9.82 -19.33
CA ALA A 912 -1.00 -10.44 -18.85
C ALA A 912 0.11 -9.41 -18.72
N GLY A 913 0.59 -9.19 -17.49
CA GLY A 913 1.73 -8.32 -17.20
C GLY A 913 2.99 -9.14 -16.92
N LEU A 914 4.09 -8.83 -17.60
CA LEU A 914 5.40 -9.41 -17.25
C LEU A 914 5.96 -8.70 -16.02
N ARG A 915 6.74 -9.43 -15.21
CA ARG A 915 7.38 -8.90 -14.01
C ARG A 915 8.87 -9.19 -14.00
N HIS A 916 9.28 -10.40 -14.35
CA HIS A 916 10.67 -10.87 -14.25
C HIS A 916 11.17 -11.48 -15.55
N VAL A 917 12.48 -11.42 -15.79
CA VAL A 917 13.16 -11.97 -16.96
C VAL A 917 14.56 -12.46 -16.60
N VAL A 918 14.90 -13.68 -17.01
CA VAL A 918 16.24 -14.24 -16.76
C VAL A 918 16.80 -14.95 -17.99
N ALA A 919 18.08 -14.72 -18.26
CA ALA A 919 18.81 -15.43 -19.30
C ALA A 919 19.29 -16.80 -18.78
N THR A 920 19.08 -17.85 -19.58
CA THR A 920 19.51 -19.22 -19.33
C THR A 920 20.45 -19.70 -20.45
N LYS A 921 20.90 -20.96 -20.39
CA LYS A 921 21.63 -21.60 -21.50
C LYS A 921 20.72 -21.95 -22.69
N ALA A 922 19.41 -22.10 -22.46
CA ALA A 922 18.44 -22.48 -23.49
C ALA A 922 17.86 -21.26 -24.23
N GLY A 923 17.75 -20.13 -23.53
CA GLY A 923 17.09 -18.92 -24.02
C GLY A 923 16.75 -17.95 -22.89
N VAL A 924 15.81 -17.05 -23.13
CA VAL A 924 15.28 -16.11 -22.15
C VAL A 924 13.96 -16.64 -21.59
N VAL A 925 13.83 -16.72 -20.27
CA VAL A 925 12.58 -17.05 -19.59
C VAL A 925 12.03 -15.79 -18.95
N VAL A 926 10.73 -15.54 -19.13
CA VAL A 926 9.98 -14.47 -18.44
C VAL A 926 8.96 -15.08 -17.49
N ALA A 927 8.68 -14.37 -16.39
CA ALA A 927 7.56 -14.66 -15.50
C ALA A 927 6.65 -13.44 -15.33
N GLY A 928 5.37 -13.69 -15.09
CA GLY A 928 4.36 -12.64 -14.99
C GLY A 928 3.06 -13.12 -14.36
N THR A 929 2.09 -12.21 -14.27
CA THR A 929 0.72 -12.51 -13.81
C THR A 929 -0.24 -12.31 -14.96
N ALA A 930 -1.12 -13.30 -15.18
CA ALA A 930 -2.17 -13.23 -16.20
C ALA A 930 -3.56 -13.42 -15.58
N MET A 931 -4.56 -12.80 -16.20
CA MET A 931 -5.96 -12.84 -15.78
C MET A 931 -6.72 -13.94 -16.54
N THR A 932 -7.02 -15.04 -15.86
CA THR A 932 -7.87 -16.14 -16.32
C THR A 932 -9.32 -15.94 -15.83
N GLU A 933 -10.25 -16.82 -16.24
CA GLU A 933 -11.61 -16.83 -15.69
C GLU A 933 -11.63 -17.08 -14.17
N ASP A 934 -10.68 -17.87 -13.65
CA ASP A 934 -10.50 -18.14 -12.21
C ASP A 934 -9.68 -17.06 -11.48
N GLY A 935 -9.45 -15.90 -12.11
CA GLY A 935 -8.72 -14.75 -11.55
C GLY A 935 -7.22 -14.70 -11.91
N PRO A 936 -6.39 -13.97 -11.14
CA PRO A 936 -4.96 -13.85 -11.43
C PRO A 936 -4.23 -15.18 -11.20
N ARG A 937 -3.33 -15.54 -12.12
CA ARG A 937 -2.42 -16.71 -11.99
C ARG A 937 -0.99 -16.36 -12.44
N PRO A 938 0.03 -16.97 -11.82
CA PRO A 938 1.41 -16.84 -12.26
C PRO A 938 1.64 -17.69 -13.52
N PHE A 939 2.32 -17.12 -14.51
CA PHE A 939 2.72 -17.81 -15.73
C PHE A 939 4.18 -17.57 -16.05
N SER A 940 4.72 -18.41 -16.93
CA SER A 940 6.06 -18.28 -17.50
C SER A 940 6.00 -18.36 -19.02
N ALA A 941 7.01 -17.84 -19.69
CA ALA A 941 7.25 -18.16 -21.09
C ALA A 941 8.75 -18.24 -21.40
N LEU A 942 9.13 -19.22 -22.22
CA LEU A 942 10.48 -19.42 -22.74
C LEU A 942 10.56 -18.91 -24.19
N SER A 943 11.64 -18.19 -24.51
CA SER A 943 11.99 -17.83 -25.88
C SER A 943 13.43 -18.22 -26.18
N THR A 944 13.63 -18.92 -27.30
CA THR A 944 14.95 -19.33 -27.82
C THR A 944 15.44 -18.44 -28.98
N ASP A 945 14.74 -17.32 -29.25
CA ASP A 945 14.92 -16.47 -30.43
C ASP A 945 14.90 -14.96 -30.13
N ASP A 946 15.48 -14.57 -28.98
CA ASP A 946 15.50 -13.19 -28.46
C ASP A 946 14.09 -12.55 -28.41
N GLY A 947 13.11 -13.29 -27.91
CA GLY A 947 11.73 -12.85 -27.66
C GLY A 947 10.82 -12.74 -28.89
N ALA A 948 11.22 -13.28 -30.05
CA ALA A 948 10.40 -13.22 -31.27
C ALA A 948 9.23 -14.22 -31.26
N SER A 949 9.41 -15.38 -30.62
CA SER A 949 8.38 -16.37 -30.31
C SER A 949 8.52 -16.90 -28.89
N TRP A 950 7.44 -17.49 -28.37
CA TRP A 950 7.30 -17.86 -26.95
C TRP A 950 6.57 -19.19 -26.80
N GLU A 951 7.15 -20.09 -26.01
CA GLU A 951 6.49 -21.29 -25.46
C GLU A 951 6.02 -20.98 -24.03
N TYR A 952 4.78 -21.32 -23.70
CA TYR A 952 4.14 -20.89 -22.44
C TYR A 952 4.10 -22.01 -21.41
N GLY A 953 4.56 -21.72 -20.19
CA GLY A 953 4.47 -22.60 -19.02
C GLY A 953 3.58 -22.01 -17.93
N THR A 954 3.06 -22.87 -17.05
CA THR A 954 2.26 -22.47 -15.89
C THR A 954 2.97 -22.84 -14.60
N LEU A 955 2.93 -21.96 -13.60
CA LEU A 955 3.48 -22.25 -12.27
C LEU A 955 2.35 -22.82 -11.39
N PRO A 956 2.45 -24.06 -10.87
CA PRO A 956 1.36 -24.68 -10.13
C PRO A 956 0.90 -23.86 -8.93
N ALA A 957 -0.37 -23.43 -8.94
CA ALA A 957 -1.05 -22.72 -7.88
C ALA A 957 -2.54 -23.12 -7.86
N ASP A 958 -3.03 -23.56 -6.69
CA ASP A 958 -4.43 -23.93 -6.45
C ASP A 958 -5.31 -22.73 -6.08
N ALA A 959 -4.71 -21.57 -5.85
CA ALA A 959 -5.37 -20.28 -5.62
C ALA A 959 -4.67 -19.15 -6.40
N ALA A 960 -5.02 -17.89 -6.10
CA ALA A 960 -4.28 -16.73 -6.57
C ALA A 960 -2.84 -16.74 -6.03
N ALA A 961 -1.85 -16.50 -6.88
CA ALA A 961 -0.45 -16.50 -6.53
C ALA A 961 0.35 -15.54 -7.43
N SER A 962 1.50 -15.09 -6.94
CA SER A 962 2.37 -14.12 -7.62
C SER A 962 3.82 -14.58 -7.53
N VAL A 963 4.56 -14.44 -8.63
CA VAL A 963 6.03 -14.50 -8.62
C VAL A 963 6.56 -13.11 -8.28
N LEU A 964 7.39 -13.02 -7.24
CA LEU A 964 8.01 -11.78 -6.79
C LEU A 964 9.48 -11.69 -7.18
N ASP A 965 10.16 -12.81 -7.46
CA ASP A 965 11.47 -12.85 -8.13
C ASP A 965 11.74 -14.21 -8.82
N LEU A 966 12.66 -14.23 -9.79
CA LEU A 966 13.03 -15.35 -10.66
C LEU A 966 14.54 -15.36 -10.95
N THR A 967 15.23 -16.42 -10.54
CA THR A 967 16.68 -16.55 -10.74
C THR A 967 17.08 -17.84 -11.48
N ALA A 968 18.20 -17.78 -12.21
CA ALA A 968 18.76 -18.90 -12.95
C ALA A 968 19.86 -19.61 -12.16
N THR A 969 19.96 -20.92 -12.36
CA THR A 969 20.93 -21.80 -11.70
C THR A 969 21.83 -22.50 -12.72
N GLY A 970 22.81 -23.28 -12.26
CA GLY A 970 23.66 -24.06 -13.17
C GLY A 970 22.90 -25.11 -14.02
N ARG A 971 21.70 -25.52 -13.58
CA ARG A 971 20.92 -26.67 -14.09
C ARG A 971 19.44 -26.37 -14.45
N GLY A 972 18.93 -25.18 -14.15
CA GLY A 972 17.50 -24.84 -14.26
C GLY A 972 17.18 -23.49 -13.62
N LEU A 973 15.93 -23.26 -13.18
CA LEU A 973 15.45 -22.00 -12.62
C LEU A 973 14.78 -22.18 -11.25
N VAL A 974 14.82 -21.14 -10.42
CA VAL A 974 14.07 -21.04 -9.16
C VAL A 974 13.29 -19.71 -9.17
N ALA A 975 12.00 -19.78 -8.86
CA ALA A 975 11.14 -18.62 -8.68
C ALA A 975 10.61 -18.58 -7.24
N VAL A 976 10.40 -17.39 -6.68
CA VAL A 976 9.82 -17.20 -5.35
C VAL A 976 8.69 -16.18 -5.37
N GLY A 977 7.86 -16.19 -4.34
CA GLY A 977 6.75 -15.25 -4.22
C GLY A 977 5.77 -15.61 -3.11
N SER A 978 4.48 -15.43 -3.40
CA SER A 978 3.38 -15.69 -2.47
C SER A 978 2.25 -16.51 -3.12
N HIS A 979 1.50 -17.23 -2.29
CA HIS A 979 0.37 -18.06 -2.67
C HIS A 979 -0.76 -17.91 -1.64
N ARG A 980 -1.95 -17.48 -2.09
CA ARG A 980 -3.12 -17.29 -1.23
C ARG A 980 -3.59 -18.61 -0.62
N SER A 981 -3.71 -18.67 0.70
CA SER A 981 -4.04 -19.87 1.46
C SER A 981 -5.56 -20.01 1.66
N PRO A 982 -6.23 -21.04 1.10
CA PRO A 982 -7.65 -21.26 1.37
C PRO A 982 -7.91 -21.68 2.82
N ALA A 983 -6.90 -22.25 3.49
CA ALA A 983 -6.96 -22.66 4.89
C ALA A 983 -6.63 -21.50 5.84
N GLY A 984 -5.64 -20.67 5.52
CA GLY A 984 -5.31 -19.43 6.23
C GLY A 984 -6.28 -18.28 5.98
N GLY A 985 -7.58 -18.56 5.79
CA GLY A 985 -8.61 -17.52 5.66
C GLY A 985 -8.34 -16.47 4.58
N GLY A 986 -7.67 -16.81 3.47
CA GLY A 986 -7.37 -15.86 2.40
C GLY A 986 -6.16 -14.95 2.67
N GLU A 987 -5.38 -15.17 3.72
CA GLU A 987 -4.00 -14.71 3.85
C GLU A 987 -3.12 -15.35 2.74
N ALA A 988 -1.87 -14.92 2.58
CA ALA A 988 -0.95 -15.52 1.60
C ALA A 988 0.28 -16.10 2.31
N ASP A 989 0.55 -17.38 2.05
CA ASP A 989 1.78 -18.09 2.47
C ASP A 989 2.92 -17.79 1.48
N SER A 990 4.18 -17.97 1.89
CA SER A 990 5.33 -17.93 0.98
C SER A 990 5.35 -19.12 0.03
N ALA A 991 5.76 -18.89 -1.21
CA ALA A 991 5.87 -19.92 -2.23
C ALA A 991 7.24 -19.92 -2.92
N ALA A 992 7.70 -21.12 -3.28
CA ALA A 992 8.85 -21.33 -4.15
C ALA A 992 8.50 -22.34 -5.25
N TRP A 993 9.03 -22.13 -6.45
CA TRP A 993 8.88 -23.02 -7.59
C TRP A 993 10.25 -23.32 -8.23
N VAL A 994 10.40 -24.51 -8.81
CA VAL A 994 11.61 -24.94 -9.53
C VAL A 994 11.24 -25.62 -10.85
N SER A 995 12.04 -25.34 -11.87
CA SER A 995 11.92 -25.89 -13.24
C SER A 995 13.31 -26.15 -13.83
N GLU A 996 13.41 -27.07 -14.79
CA GLU A 996 14.65 -27.34 -15.53
C GLU A 996 14.74 -26.49 -16.82
N ASP A 997 13.60 -26.25 -17.47
CA ASP A 997 13.46 -25.62 -18.79
C ASP A 997 12.82 -24.23 -18.77
N GLY A 998 12.10 -23.89 -17.69
CA GLY A 998 11.35 -22.64 -17.56
C GLY A 998 9.89 -22.73 -18.00
N VAL A 999 9.40 -23.91 -18.40
CA VAL A 999 8.00 -24.14 -18.81
C VAL A 999 7.29 -25.20 -17.95
N ASP A 1000 7.96 -26.30 -17.60
CA ASP A 1000 7.47 -27.32 -16.68
C ASP A 1000 7.94 -27.01 -15.26
N TRP A 1001 7.03 -26.50 -14.42
CA TRP A 1001 7.32 -26.06 -13.05
C TRP A 1001 6.77 -27.00 -11.98
N SER A 1002 7.48 -27.10 -10.86
CA SER A 1002 6.98 -27.74 -9.64
C SER A 1002 7.05 -26.77 -8.45
N ARG A 1003 5.96 -26.69 -7.67
CA ARG A 1003 5.87 -25.86 -6.46
C ARG A 1003 6.35 -26.64 -5.23
N GLN A 1004 7.09 -25.96 -4.36
CA GLN A 1004 7.32 -26.38 -2.98
C GLN A 1004 6.38 -25.59 -2.07
N THR A 1005 5.60 -26.29 -1.23
CA THR A 1005 4.86 -25.67 -0.13
C THR A 1005 5.83 -25.35 1.00
N LEU A 1006 5.79 -24.13 1.51
CA LEU A 1006 6.55 -23.69 2.68
C LEU A 1006 5.58 -23.57 3.86
N THR A 1007 5.89 -24.21 4.98
CA THR A 1007 5.03 -24.28 6.17
C THR A 1007 5.85 -24.17 7.47
N GLN A 1008 6.98 -23.47 7.40
CA GLN A 1008 7.87 -23.19 8.53
C GLN A 1008 7.53 -21.80 9.08
N ASP A 1009 7.81 -21.57 10.36
CA ASP A 1009 7.51 -20.30 11.03
C ASP A 1009 8.08 -19.10 10.24
N GLY A 1010 7.23 -18.11 9.95
CA GLY A 1010 7.57 -16.94 9.12
C GLY A 1010 7.50 -17.16 7.61
N LEU A 1011 7.27 -18.39 7.12
CA LEU A 1011 7.03 -18.68 5.70
C LEU A 1011 5.58 -19.09 5.40
N GLY A 1012 4.77 -19.37 6.42
CA GLY A 1012 3.35 -19.67 6.29
C GLY A 1012 2.64 -19.62 7.64
N GLY A 1013 1.31 -19.65 7.62
CA GLY A 1013 0.47 -19.54 8.83
C GLY A 1013 -0.19 -18.17 8.95
N GLN A 1014 -0.45 -17.70 10.18
CA GLN A 1014 -1.20 -16.46 10.40
C GLN A 1014 -0.42 -15.21 9.93
N GLY A 1015 -1.12 -14.28 9.28
CA GLY A 1015 -0.59 -13.09 8.63
C GLY A 1015 -0.21 -13.32 7.17
N THR A 1016 0.23 -12.27 6.48
CA THR A 1016 0.70 -12.37 5.09
C THR A 1016 2.21 -12.62 5.09
N GLN A 1017 2.67 -13.73 4.52
CA GLN A 1017 4.09 -14.02 4.31
C GLN A 1017 4.42 -14.14 2.81
N TRP A 1018 5.63 -13.72 2.44
CA TRP A 1018 6.12 -13.85 1.06
C TRP A 1018 7.64 -13.92 1.01
N LEU A 1019 8.17 -14.58 -0.02
CA LEU A 1019 9.57 -14.43 -0.42
C LEU A 1019 9.64 -13.44 -1.58
N GLY A 1020 10.39 -12.35 -1.41
CA GLY A 1020 10.43 -11.20 -2.31
C GLY A 1020 11.62 -11.16 -3.27
N ALA A 1021 12.75 -11.77 -2.91
CA ALA A 1021 13.97 -11.82 -3.74
C ALA A 1021 14.72 -13.15 -3.52
N VAL A 1022 15.44 -13.66 -4.53
CA VAL A 1022 16.14 -14.95 -4.51
C VAL A 1022 17.45 -14.97 -5.31
N ALA A 1023 18.54 -15.31 -4.62
CA ALA A 1023 19.85 -15.50 -5.22
C ALA A 1023 20.30 -16.97 -5.18
N VAL A 1024 21.14 -17.37 -6.13
CA VAL A 1024 21.74 -18.70 -6.19
C VAL A 1024 23.26 -18.63 -6.33
N SER A 1025 23.99 -19.48 -5.58
CA SER A 1025 25.42 -19.67 -5.74
C SER A 1025 25.78 -21.16 -5.74
N GLY A 1026 26.25 -21.66 -6.88
CA GLY A 1026 26.33 -23.09 -7.14
C GLY A 1026 24.91 -23.70 -7.10
N ASP A 1027 24.70 -24.62 -6.16
CA ASP A 1027 23.39 -25.24 -5.90
C ASP A 1027 22.64 -24.60 -4.72
N ARG A 1028 23.24 -23.65 -3.99
CA ARG A 1028 22.63 -23.01 -2.81
C ARG A 1028 21.64 -21.95 -3.25
N VAL A 1029 20.41 -22.06 -2.76
CA VAL A 1029 19.34 -21.06 -2.91
C VAL A 1029 19.25 -20.27 -1.61
N VAL A 1030 19.19 -18.94 -1.70
CA VAL A 1030 18.88 -18.06 -0.58
C VAL A 1030 17.83 -17.07 -1.05
N ALA A 1031 16.65 -17.12 -0.42
CA ALA A 1031 15.59 -16.16 -0.64
C ALA A 1031 15.38 -15.30 0.61
N ILE A 1032 14.98 -14.05 0.39
CA ILE A 1032 14.67 -13.08 1.43
C ILE A 1032 13.22 -12.66 1.23
N GLY A 1033 12.52 -12.42 2.35
CA GLY A 1033 11.09 -12.17 2.36
C GLY A 1033 10.63 -11.51 3.65
N ARG A 1034 9.33 -11.60 3.91
CA ARG A 1034 8.68 -11.00 5.08
C ARG A 1034 7.56 -11.88 5.61
N SER A 1035 7.29 -11.74 6.91
CA SER A 1035 6.12 -12.26 7.61
C SER A 1035 5.45 -11.10 8.34
N ALA A 1036 4.23 -10.74 7.92
CA ALA A 1036 3.52 -9.54 8.35
C ALA A 1036 2.16 -9.91 8.98
N GLY A 1037 2.06 -9.84 10.30
CA GLY A 1037 0.79 -9.90 11.05
C GLY A 1037 0.35 -8.53 11.54
N TYR A 1038 -0.70 -8.46 12.37
CA TYR A 1038 -1.08 -7.17 12.95
C TYR A 1038 -0.08 -6.67 14.01
N ALA A 1039 0.27 -7.54 14.96
CA ALA A 1039 1.17 -7.22 16.07
C ALA A 1039 2.64 -7.17 15.61
N ASP A 1040 3.03 -8.09 14.73
CA ASP A 1040 4.43 -8.40 14.43
C ASP A 1040 4.75 -8.18 12.94
N ASP A 1041 6.00 -7.82 12.66
CA ASP A 1041 6.51 -7.59 11.30
C ASP A 1041 7.99 -7.98 11.23
N HIS A 1042 8.27 -9.10 10.57
CA HIS A 1042 9.62 -9.68 10.53
C HIS A 1042 10.10 -9.85 9.09
N LEU A 1043 11.35 -9.50 8.83
CA LEU A 1043 12.06 -10.01 7.67
C LEU A 1043 12.27 -11.52 7.86
N THR A 1044 12.31 -12.26 6.76
CA THR A 1044 12.45 -13.72 6.75
C THR A 1044 13.55 -14.11 5.77
N ILE A 1045 14.36 -15.09 6.16
CA ILE A 1045 15.36 -15.73 5.29
C ILE A 1045 14.93 -17.17 5.10
N TRP A 1046 14.93 -17.64 3.85
CA TRP A 1046 14.80 -19.04 3.51
C TRP A 1046 16.03 -19.53 2.75
N ARG A 1047 16.65 -20.62 3.20
CA ARG A 1047 17.79 -21.23 2.50
C ARG A 1047 17.45 -22.64 2.06
N SER A 1048 17.84 -23.02 0.85
CA SER A 1048 17.63 -24.36 0.30
C SER A 1048 18.77 -24.77 -0.63
N THR A 1049 18.63 -25.92 -1.27
CA THR A 1049 19.51 -26.40 -2.33
C THR A 1049 18.71 -26.98 -3.49
N VAL A 1050 19.11 -26.66 -4.72
CA VAL A 1050 18.64 -27.38 -5.91
C VAL A 1050 19.30 -28.76 -5.96
N THR A 1051 18.50 -29.79 -6.16
CA THR A 1051 18.93 -31.20 -6.17
C THR A 1051 18.15 -31.98 -7.24
N GLU A 1052 18.71 -33.11 -7.67
CA GLU A 1052 17.98 -34.09 -8.49
C GLU A 1052 17.07 -34.96 -7.59
N ARG A 1053 16.04 -35.58 -8.19
CA ARG A 1053 15.04 -36.42 -7.49
C ARG A 1053 15.58 -37.76 -6.98
#